data_AF-A0A2V6C490-F1
#
_entry.id   AF-A0A2V6C490-F1
#
_cell.length_a   1.000
_cell.length_b   1.000
_cell.length_c   1.000
_cell.angle_alpha   90.00
_cell.angle_beta   90.00
_cell.angle_gamma   90.00
#
_symmetry.space_group_name_H-M   'P 1'
#
loop_
_entity.id
_entity.type
_entity.pdbx_description
1 polymer ?
#
loop_
_entity_poly.entity_id
_entity_poly.type
_entity_poly.pdbx_seq_one_letter_code
_entity_poly.pdbx_strand_id
1 'polypeptide(L)'
;MVTFSTRQGRQLTPMERDIVLESILYAQHHRQYQLYAACVMPDHVHLLFEPQVKEQDKEGKPVFWSLGEILSGIKSTTAHKINKAAKVTGVHVWEEESFDRLLRGDADLEEKFHYICRNPWDNGVAPLTENYKWLWTPEAASGADASKGSREGAGTSARGGRAPQVSGAFAFKLYDTYGFPLDLTELMARERGLTVDKEGFEKLMEEQRARARAAQKKTVIEVAEAIAGFGPSEFVGYEKLEVETEFGGHRGSGYFVTVSTPFYAEMGGQVGDSGLLEVENEVGEKRTFRIFNTTKTPNGVYLHMIDPEEKNLVLPSKSPDKRHRVVLRVDRPRRFAIQRHHTVTHLFHWALHEVVSKDATQKGSYVGPDKLTFDFNSGPLTPQQVADIEKLVNERILENAPVSWIEVPYADVKPRKDVLQFFGEKYGDTVRVVQIGGKPQALDGYSMELCGGTHTRATGEIGLFRIAAESAIAAGVRRIEAVAGLEAYRRATDELHLIKTLAGKVNSPVAELEKKIEALLAHQKELEKQVKIAQQRNASNAASELLGRAQTVDGIPFITHNLGDADGDFLQAIADALKGRFKGVVVLGGVANNAVALVATVSPEYTAKIQAGKIIQSIAPIVGGKGGGKPDNARGGGKEASKLDEALAKAKSML
;
A
#
# COMPACT_ATOMS: atom_id res chain seq x y z
N MET A 1 -4.98 17.27 4.20
CA MET A 1 -5.74 16.92 2.99
C MET A 1 -6.88 17.92 2.81
N VAL A 2 -7.16 18.33 1.58
CA VAL A 2 -8.27 19.23 1.24
C VAL A 2 -9.04 18.68 0.04
N THR A 3 -10.35 18.85 0.06
CA THR A 3 -11.24 18.59 -1.06
C THR A 3 -12.11 19.80 -1.33
N PHE A 4 -12.22 20.22 -2.59
CA PHE A 4 -13.17 21.25 -2.99
C PHE A 4 -13.91 20.86 -4.26
N SER A 5 -15.18 21.22 -4.32
CA SER A 5 -16.10 20.76 -5.37
C SER A 5 -16.48 21.88 -6.32
N THR A 6 -16.84 21.48 -7.52
CA THR A 6 -17.45 22.35 -8.52
C THR A 6 -18.84 22.78 -8.08
N ARG A 7 -19.23 24.00 -8.48
CA ARG A 7 -20.52 24.56 -8.12
C ARG A 7 -21.66 23.73 -8.72
N GLN A 8 -22.63 23.33 -7.90
CA GLN A 8 -23.80 22.54 -8.33
C GLN A 8 -23.47 21.21 -9.05
N GLY A 9 -22.31 20.60 -8.78
CA GLY A 9 -21.92 19.31 -9.38
C GLY A 9 -21.55 19.39 -10.86
N ARG A 10 -21.15 20.58 -11.33
CA ARG A 10 -20.71 20.83 -12.71
C ARG A 10 -19.54 19.93 -13.10
N GLN A 11 -19.67 19.22 -14.23
CA GLN A 11 -18.61 18.37 -14.75
C GLN A 11 -17.58 19.20 -15.55
N LEU A 12 -16.31 19.14 -15.13
CA LEU A 12 -15.16 19.71 -15.81
C LEU A 12 -14.80 18.90 -17.05
N THR A 13 -14.66 19.59 -18.17
CA THR A 13 -14.12 19.02 -19.40
C THR A 13 -12.65 18.62 -19.23
N PRO A 14 -12.09 17.74 -20.09
CA PRO A 14 -10.66 17.42 -20.09
C PRO A 14 -9.74 18.65 -20.11
N MET A 15 -10.07 19.65 -20.93
CA MET A 15 -9.31 20.90 -21.03
C MET A 15 -9.36 21.72 -19.73
N GLU A 16 -10.51 21.75 -19.06
CA GLU A 16 -10.62 22.45 -17.78
C GLU A 16 -9.86 21.72 -16.67
N ARG A 17 -9.85 20.39 -16.68
CA ARG A 17 -9.04 19.60 -15.73
C ARG A 17 -7.53 19.80 -15.96
N ASP A 18 -7.09 19.98 -17.21
CA ASP A 18 -5.71 20.38 -17.52
C ASP A 18 -5.38 21.73 -16.87
N ILE A 19 -6.23 22.75 -17.06
CA ILE A 19 -6.05 24.09 -16.48
C ILE A 19 -5.97 24.05 -14.95
N VAL A 20 -6.79 23.20 -14.32
CA VAL A 20 -6.82 23.05 -12.86
C VAL A 20 -5.52 22.43 -12.36
N LEU A 21 -5.10 21.30 -12.93
CA LEU A 21 -3.88 20.62 -12.51
C LEU A 21 -2.63 21.50 -12.72
N GLU A 22 -2.51 22.14 -13.89
CA GLU A 22 -1.39 23.06 -14.18
C GLU A 22 -1.32 24.22 -13.18
N SER A 23 -2.48 24.76 -12.76
CA SER A 23 -2.52 25.88 -11.82
C SER A 23 -2.16 25.47 -10.38
N ILE A 24 -2.48 24.23 -9.99
CA ILE A 24 -2.05 23.64 -8.72
C ILE A 24 -0.52 23.49 -8.72
N LEU A 25 0.05 22.90 -9.76
CA LEU A 25 1.50 22.71 -9.88
C LEU A 25 2.26 24.04 -9.94
N TYR A 26 1.70 25.04 -10.63
CA TYR A 26 2.29 26.39 -10.66
C TYR A 26 2.42 27.00 -9.25
N ALA A 27 1.37 26.90 -8.42
CA ALA A 27 1.39 27.44 -7.06
C ALA A 27 2.42 26.73 -6.14
N GLN A 28 2.63 25.42 -6.35
CA GLN A 28 3.70 24.67 -5.68
C GLN A 28 5.09 25.20 -6.07
N HIS A 29 5.35 25.48 -7.35
CA HIS A 29 6.65 26.02 -7.81
C HIS A 29 6.97 27.41 -7.24
N HIS A 30 5.96 28.16 -6.80
CA HIS A 30 6.10 29.44 -6.10
C HIS A 30 6.20 29.30 -4.57
N ARG A 31 6.46 28.09 -4.05
CA ARG A 31 6.68 27.79 -2.63
C ARG A 31 5.54 28.24 -1.70
N GLN A 32 4.29 28.20 -2.17
CA GLN A 32 3.13 28.45 -1.30
C GLN A 32 2.83 27.23 -0.40
N TYR A 33 3.05 26.03 -0.92
CA TYR A 33 2.89 24.76 -0.24
C TYR A 33 3.77 23.68 -0.89
N GLN A 34 4.10 22.64 -0.14
CA GLN A 34 4.72 21.41 -0.62
C GLN A 34 3.61 20.41 -0.95
N LEU A 35 3.50 19.97 -2.19
CA LEU A 35 2.45 19.05 -2.64
C LEU A 35 2.93 17.60 -2.56
N TYR A 36 2.14 16.75 -1.92
CA TYR A 36 2.35 15.31 -1.82
C TYR A 36 1.50 14.54 -2.83
N ALA A 37 0.25 14.97 -3.11
CA ALA A 37 -0.59 14.40 -4.16
C ALA A 37 -1.69 15.39 -4.61
N ALA A 38 -2.08 15.32 -5.88
CA ALA A 38 -3.24 16.04 -6.40
C ALA A 38 -4.04 15.15 -7.37
N CYS A 39 -5.36 15.15 -7.25
CA CYS A 39 -6.25 14.45 -8.17
C CYS A 39 -7.42 15.36 -8.57
N VAL A 40 -7.53 15.67 -9.86
CA VAL A 40 -8.63 16.48 -10.41
C VAL A 40 -9.69 15.55 -10.99
N MET A 41 -10.76 15.35 -10.23
CA MET A 41 -11.93 14.58 -10.63
C MET A 41 -12.83 15.42 -11.54
N PRO A 42 -13.83 14.81 -12.22
CA PRO A 42 -14.77 15.56 -13.07
C PRO A 42 -15.52 16.66 -12.33
N ASP A 43 -15.86 16.47 -11.05
CA ASP A 43 -16.71 17.40 -10.28
C ASP A 43 -16.06 17.93 -9.00
N HIS A 44 -14.85 17.49 -8.66
CA HIS A 44 -14.13 17.95 -7.46
C HIS A 44 -12.62 17.75 -7.59
N VAL A 45 -11.87 18.28 -6.62
CA VAL A 45 -10.40 18.16 -6.57
C VAL A 45 -9.99 17.69 -5.18
N HIS A 46 -9.08 16.72 -5.12
CA HIS A 46 -8.38 16.34 -3.89
C HIS A 46 -6.94 16.81 -3.90
N LEU A 47 -6.50 17.41 -2.79
CA LEU A 47 -5.13 17.88 -2.57
C LEU A 47 -4.57 17.36 -1.25
N LEU A 48 -3.31 16.95 -1.28
CA LEU A 48 -2.52 16.61 -0.10
C LEU A 48 -1.26 17.47 -0.12
N PHE A 49 -1.17 18.42 0.79
CA PHE A 49 -0.06 19.36 0.83
C PHE A 49 0.24 19.82 2.26
N GLU A 50 1.43 20.37 2.42
CA GLU A 50 1.91 21.06 3.61
C GLU A 50 2.16 22.55 3.29
N PRO A 51 1.48 23.50 3.98
CA PRO A 51 1.72 24.92 3.80
C PRO A 51 3.18 25.30 4.07
N GLN A 52 3.75 26.18 3.24
CA GLN A 52 5.13 26.64 3.41
C GLN A 52 5.19 28.01 4.09
N VAL A 53 6.39 28.39 4.52
CA VAL A 53 6.63 29.69 5.17
C VAL A 53 6.45 30.82 4.14
N LYS A 54 5.57 31.77 4.46
CA LYS A 54 5.28 32.96 3.67
C LYS A 54 6.26 34.09 3.99
N GLU A 55 6.45 34.37 5.27
CA GLU A 55 7.35 35.40 5.78
C GLU A 55 7.77 35.09 7.23
N GLN A 56 8.65 35.90 7.81
CA GLN A 56 8.94 35.86 9.25
C GLN A 56 8.29 37.06 9.94
N ASP A 57 7.71 36.87 11.12
CA ASP A 57 7.20 37.96 11.93
C ASP A 57 8.34 38.82 12.52
N LYS A 58 7.99 39.89 13.24
CA LYS A 58 8.97 40.84 13.81
C LYS A 58 9.86 40.21 14.86
N GLU A 59 9.47 39.05 15.40
CA GLU A 59 10.20 38.25 16.38
C GLU A 59 10.98 37.08 15.72
N GLY A 60 10.98 37.00 14.39
CA GLY A 60 11.72 36.00 13.62
C GLY A 60 11.04 34.62 13.54
N LYS A 61 9.76 34.49 13.92
CA LYS A 61 9.01 33.23 13.80
C LYS A 61 8.40 33.10 12.40
N PRO A 62 8.35 31.88 11.85
CA PRO A 62 7.77 31.63 10.53
C PRO A 62 6.24 31.85 10.55
N VAL A 63 5.76 32.72 9.66
CA VAL A 63 4.36 32.89 9.30
C VAL A 63 4.09 32.04 8.06
N PHE A 64 3.22 31.05 8.16
CA PHE A 64 2.88 30.15 7.06
C PHE A 64 1.76 30.72 6.19
N TRP A 65 1.70 30.31 4.93
CA TRP A 65 0.51 30.53 4.11
C TRP A 65 -0.71 29.89 4.78
N SER A 66 -1.77 30.66 5.01
CA SER A 66 -3.00 30.09 5.56
C SER A 66 -3.72 29.24 4.53
N LEU A 67 -4.47 28.24 5.00
CA LEU A 67 -5.30 27.40 4.15
C LEU A 67 -6.27 28.24 3.29
N GLY A 68 -6.88 29.28 3.88
CA GLY A 68 -7.80 30.17 3.18
C GLY A 68 -7.14 30.93 2.04
N GLU A 69 -5.91 31.43 2.22
CA GLU A 69 -5.16 32.12 1.17
C GLU A 69 -4.80 31.17 0.02
N ILE A 70 -4.34 29.96 0.34
CA ILE A 70 -3.98 28.94 -0.67
C ILE A 70 -5.19 28.55 -1.51
N LEU A 71 -6.32 28.22 -0.86
CA LEU A 71 -7.52 27.78 -1.56
C LEU A 71 -8.17 28.90 -2.36
N SER A 72 -8.20 30.13 -1.81
CA SER A 72 -8.70 31.31 -2.54
C SER A 72 -7.86 31.56 -3.80
N GLY A 73 -6.53 31.47 -3.70
CA GLY A 73 -5.62 31.60 -4.83
C GLY A 73 -5.86 30.56 -5.93
N ILE A 74 -5.95 29.27 -5.56
CA ILE A 74 -6.20 28.17 -6.49
C ILE A 74 -7.57 28.32 -7.16
N LYS A 75 -8.65 28.48 -6.38
CA LYS A 75 -10.03 28.57 -6.89
C LYS A 75 -10.22 29.80 -7.80
N SER A 76 -9.68 30.96 -7.41
CA SER A 76 -9.79 32.19 -8.20
C SER A 76 -9.02 32.09 -9.52
N THR A 77 -7.77 31.63 -9.48
CA THR A 77 -6.91 31.51 -10.67
C THR A 77 -7.50 30.52 -11.68
N THR A 78 -7.93 29.35 -11.19
CA THR A 78 -8.51 28.32 -12.06
C THR A 78 -9.86 28.75 -12.64
N ALA A 79 -10.75 29.36 -11.85
CA ALA A 79 -12.01 29.87 -12.35
C ALA A 79 -11.79 30.95 -13.44
N HIS A 80 -10.84 31.86 -13.24
CA HIS A 80 -10.53 32.89 -14.24
C HIS A 80 -9.99 32.29 -15.55
N LYS A 81 -9.04 31.35 -15.47
CA LYS A 81 -8.47 30.68 -16.65
C LYS A 81 -9.51 29.83 -17.39
N ILE A 82 -10.37 29.11 -16.67
CA ILE A 82 -11.47 28.32 -17.24
C ILE A 82 -12.46 29.23 -17.98
N ASN A 83 -12.92 30.31 -17.32
CA ASN A 83 -13.86 31.25 -17.90
C ASN A 83 -13.28 31.94 -19.15
N LYS A 84 -11.99 32.30 -19.11
CA LYS A 84 -11.27 32.85 -20.26
C LYS A 84 -11.19 31.84 -21.41
N ALA A 85 -10.88 30.58 -21.14
CA ALA A 85 -10.82 29.52 -22.16
C ALA A 85 -12.20 29.24 -22.77
N ALA A 86 -13.26 29.30 -21.97
CA ALA A 86 -14.64 29.14 -22.40
C ALA A 86 -15.27 30.41 -22.99
N LYS A 87 -14.55 31.55 -23.04
CA LYS A 87 -15.03 32.86 -23.50
C LYS A 87 -16.31 33.35 -22.78
N VAL A 88 -16.43 33.04 -21.49
CA VAL A 88 -17.53 33.47 -20.62
C VAL A 88 -17.02 34.38 -19.50
N THR A 89 -17.88 35.26 -18.98
CA THR A 89 -17.56 36.14 -17.85
C THR A 89 -18.55 35.91 -16.70
N GLY A 90 -18.04 35.90 -15.46
CA GLY A 90 -18.89 35.83 -14.25
C GLY A 90 -19.43 34.45 -13.86
N VAL A 91 -19.01 33.36 -14.52
CA VAL A 91 -19.44 32.01 -14.12
C VAL A 91 -18.61 31.51 -12.94
N HIS A 92 -19.28 31.14 -11.85
CA HIS A 92 -18.63 30.56 -10.68
C HIS A 92 -18.39 29.06 -10.89
N VAL A 93 -17.12 28.66 -10.93
CA VAL A 93 -16.72 27.26 -11.18
C VAL A 93 -16.76 26.41 -9.91
N TRP A 94 -16.45 26.99 -8.76
CA TRP A 94 -16.26 26.28 -7.48
C TRP A 94 -17.32 26.67 -6.46
N GLU A 95 -17.63 25.74 -5.56
CA GLU A 95 -18.30 26.08 -4.30
C GLU A 95 -17.39 26.95 -3.42
N GLU A 96 -17.98 27.78 -2.55
CA GLU A 96 -17.22 28.60 -1.60
C GLU A 96 -16.52 27.72 -0.57
N GLU A 97 -17.26 26.75 -0.01
CA GLU A 97 -16.79 25.82 1.00
C GLU A 97 -15.76 24.82 0.45
N SER A 98 -14.89 24.33 1.34
CA SER A 98 -13.94 23.25 1.08
C SER A 98 -13.90 22.37 2.31
N PHE A 99 -13.70 21.07 2.14
CA PHE A 99 -13.51 20.13 3.23
C PHE A 99 -12.03 19.92 3.47
N ASP A 100 -11.54 20.21 4.66
CA ASP A 100 -10.16 19.96 5.04
C ASP A 100 -10.04 19.00 6.22
N ARG A 101 -8.91 18.30 6.28
CA ARG A 101 -8.53 17.41 7.37
C ARG A 101 -7.03 17.55 7.63
N LEU A 102 -6.70 17.90 8.87
CA LEU A 102 -5.33 17.88 9.38
C LEU A 102 -4.90 16.44 9.65
N LEU A 103 -3.71 16.08 9.18
CA LEU A 103 -3.20 14.72 9.27
C LEU A 103 -2.50 14.53 10.61
N ARG A 104 -2.74 13.40 11.27
CA ARG A 104 -2.17 13.10 12.60
C ARG A 104 -1.19 11.91 12.52
N GLY A 105 -0.03 12.16 11.91
CA GLY A 105 1.06 11.19 11.79
C GLY A 105 1.13 10.48 10.44
N ASP A 106 2.19 9.70 10.26
CA ASP A 106 2.58 9.14 8.96
C ASP A 106 1.57 8.12 8.41
N ALA A 107 0.90 7.35 9.28
CA ALA A 107 -0.15 6.43 8.85
C ALA A 107 -1.40 7.14 8.28
N ASP A 108 -1.80 8.28 8.85
CA ASP A 108 -2.92 9.09 8.34
C ASP A 108 -2.51 9.79 7.02
N LEU A 109 -1.24 10.17 6.89
CA LEU A 109 -0.67 10.69 5.64
C LEU A 109 -0.69 9.63 4.53
N GLU A 110 -0.22 8.43 4.81
CA GLU A 110 -0.18 7.30 3.87
C GLU A 110 -1.60 6.86 3.46
N GLU A 111 -2.52 6.74 4.42
CA GLU A 111 -3.93 6.42 4.15
C GLU A 111 -4.56 7.45 3.19
N LYS A 112 -4.36 8.75 3.44
CA LYS A 112 -4.92 9.80 2.59
C LYS A 112 -4.21 9.92 1.25
N PHE A 113 -2.91 9.66 1.19
CA PHE A 113 -2.17 9.58 -0.06
C PHE A 113 -2.73 8.47 -0.95
N HIS A 114 -2.92 7.26 -0.42
CA HIS A 114 -3.50 6.15 -1.18
C HIS A 114 -4.97 6.38 -1.55
N TYR A 115 -5.77 6.97 -0.66
CA TYR A 115 -7.15 7.35 -0.97
C TYR A 115 -7.21 8.28 -2.19
N ILE A 116 -6.37 9.32 -2.24
CA ILE A 116 -6.33 10.27 -3.36
C ILE A 116 -5.87 9.57 -4.64
N CYS A 117 -4.82 8.75 -4.55
CA CYS A 117 -4.30 8.05 -5.71
C CYS A 117 -5.32 7.08 -6.31
N ARG A 118 -6.06 6.34 -5.49
CA ARG A 118 -7.01 5.33 -5.98
C ARG A 118 -8.36 5.90 -6.42
N ASN A 119 -8.67 7.13 -6.03
CA ASN A 119 -9.98 7.75 -6.18
C ASN A 119 -10.59 7.67 -7.60
N PRO A 120 -9.83 7.93 -8.70
CA PRO A 120 -10.36 7.83 -10.06
C PRO A 120 -10.90 6.44 -10.42
N TRP A 121 -10.27 5.40 -9.89
CA TRP A 121 -10.61 4.01 -10.19
C TRP A 121 -11.69 3.47 -9.26
N ASP A 122 -11.57 3.73 -7.96
CA ASP A 122 -12.55 3.28 -6.96
C ASP A 122 -13.94 3.90 -7.23
N ASN A 123 -14.00 5.11 -7.82
CA ASN A 123 -15.26 5.77 -8.22
C ASN A 123 -15.67 5.51 -9.69
N GLY A 124 -14.96 4.64 -10.42
CA GLY A 124 -15.32 4.26 -11.79
C GLY A 124 -15.14 5.37 -12.84
N VAL A 125 -14.38 6.41 -12.54
CA VAL A 125 -14.07 7.52 -13.47
C VAL A 125 -13.05 7.09 -14.52
N ALA A 126 -12.14 6.18 -14.16
CA ALA A 126 -11.18 5.55 -15.07
C ALA A 126 -11.26 4.02 -14.97
N PRO A 127 -11.16 3.28 -16.10
CA PRO A 127 -10.93 1.84 -16.06
C PRO A 127 -9.62 1.51 -15.32
N LEU A 128 -9.58 0.41 -14.56
CA LEU A 128 -8.36 -0.06 -13.86
C LEU A 128 -7.15 -0.29 -14.78
N THR A 129 -7.40 -0.38 -16.09
CA THR A 129 -6.40 -0.58 -17.14
C THR A 129 -5.80 0.72 -17.69
N GLU A 130 -6.36 1.88 -17.32
CA GLU A 130 -5.93 3.17 -17.85
C GLU A 130 -5.34 4.07 -16.76
N ASN A 131 -4.22 4.72 -17.08
CA ASN A 131 -3.64 5.75 -16.22
C ASN A 131 -4.54 7.00 -16.23
N TYR A 132 -4.83 7.54 -15.05
CA TYR A 132 -5.62 8.76 -14.95
C TYR A 132 -4.74 10.00 -15.13
N LYS A 133 -4.89 10.70 -16.26
CA LYS A 133 -4.06 11.86 -16.66
C LYS A 133 -4.00 12.97 -15.59
N TRP A 134 -5.08 13.16 -14.83
CA TRP A 134 -5.19 14.25 -13.85
C TRP A 134 -4.89 13.84 -12.41
N LEU A 135 -4.21 12.71 -12.23
CA LEU A 135 -3.57 12.32 -10.98
C LEU A 135 -2.09 12.69 -11.04
N TRP A 136 -1.62 13.44 -10.05
CA TRP A 136 -0.22 13.84 -9.91
C TRP A 136 0.35 13.39 -8.57
N THR A 137 1.57 12.86 -8.63
CA THR A 137 2.44 12.55 -7.49
C THR A 137 3.87 13.00 -7.83
N PRO A 138 4.75 13.22 -6.83
CA PRO A 138 6.15 13.63 -7.05
C PRO A 138 6.92 12.72 -8.01
N GLU A 139 6.59 11.42 -8.05
CA GLU A 139 7.23 10.42 -8.91
C GLU A 139 6.76 10.51 -10.37
N ALA A 140 5.49 10.85 -10.61
CA ALA A 140 4.95 11.05 -11.96
C ALA A 140 5.61 12.23 -12.71
N ALA A 141 6.17 13.20 -11.97
CA ALA A 141 6.92 14.33 -12.53
C ALA A 141 8.37 13.95 -12.95
N SER A 142 8.87 12.78 -12.54
CA SER A 142 10.26 12.34 -12.77
C SER A 142 10.44 11.36 -13.94
N GLY A 143 9.37 11.00 -14.66
CA GLY A 143 9.39 10.07 -15.80
C GLY A 143 8.88 10.69 -17.10
N ALA A 144 9.81 11.03 -18.02
CA ALA A 144 9.49 11.49 -19.36
C ALA A 144 9.21 10.33 -20.34
N ASP A 145 8.18 10.53 -21.17
CA ASP A 145 8.02 10.08 -22.56
C ASP A 145 8.11 8.57 -22.87
N ALA A 146 6.96 7.90 -22.86
CA ALA A 146 6.75 6.61 -23.52
C ALA A 146 5.57 6.71 -24.49
N SER A 147 5.69 7.57 -25.50
CA SER A 147 4.66 7.77 -26.53
C SER A 147 5.16 7.56 -27.96
N LYS A 148 6.01 6.56 -28.21
CA LYS A 148 6.31 6.09 -29.58
C LYS A 148 6.48 4.58 -29.64
N GLY A 149 5.45 3.88 -30.11
CA GLY A 149 5.52 2.46 -30.42
C GLY A 149 4.21 1.89 -30.96
N SER A 150 4.20 1.59 -32.26
CA SER A 150 3.27 0.72 -33.01
C SER A 150 1.78 1.10 -33.09
N ARG A 151 1.44 1.82 -34.17
CA ARG A 151 0.30 1.44 -35.03
C ARG A 151 0.75 0.23 -35.86
N GLU A 152 0.01 -0.87 -35.80
CA GLU A 152 -0.32 -1.76 -36.93
C GLU A 152 -1.06 -3.02 -36.45
N GLY A 153 -2.04 -3.48 -37.25
CA GLY A 153 -2.53 -4.86 -37.22
C GLY A 153 -3.92 -5.10 -36.65
N ALA A 154 -4.96 -4.81 -37.44
CA ALA A 154 -6.25 -5.50 -37.30
C ALA A 154 -6.12 -6.95 -37.79
N GLY A 155 -6.68 -7.92 -37.06
CA GLY A 155 -6.73 -9.32 -37.49
C GLY A 155 -7.41 -10.25 -36.49
N THR A 156 -8.59 -10.73 -36.84
CA THR A 156 -9.38 -11.76 -36.13
C THR A 156 -8.72 -13.15 -36.19
N SER A 157 -8.64 -13.87 -35.07
CA SER A 157 -8.78 -15.35 -35.03
C SER A 157 -8.99 -15.88 -33.61
N ALA A 158 -9.65 -17.03 -33.50
CA ALA A 158 -10.16 -17.63 -32.27
C ALA A 158 -9.38 -18.89 -31.83
N ARG A 159 -9.44 -19.16 -30.50
CA ARG A 159 -9.27 -20.43 -29.74
C ARG A 159 -7.86 -20.96 -29.42
N GLY A 160 -7.60 -21.14 -28.12
CA GLY A 160 -6.58 -22.02 -27.52
C GLY A 160 -6.41 -21.74 -26.02
N GLY A 161 -6.77 -22.68 -25.14
CA GLY A 161 -6.91 -22.45 -23.70
C GLY A 161 -5.60 -22.22 -22.94
N ARG A 162 -5.48 -21.05 -22.29
CA ARG A 162 -4.71 -20.82 -21.07
C ARG A 162 -5.56 -19.91 -20.18
N ALA A 163 -5.59 -20.19 -18.86
CA ALA A 163 -6.18 -19.27 -17.90
C ALA A 163 -5.58 -17.87 -18.12
N PRO A 164 -6.38 -16.77 -18.09
CA PRO A 164 -5.84 -15.45 -18.35
C PRO A 164 -4.71 -15.14 -17.36
N GLN A 165 -3.60 -14.60 -17.85
CA GLN A 165 -2.35 -14.47 -17.09
C GLN A 165 -2.07 -13.00 -16.80
N VAL A 166 -1.82 -12.68 -15.53
CA VAL A 166 -1.27 -11.40 -15.09
C VAL A 166 0.18 -11.32 -15.56
N SER A 167 0.53 -10.29 -16.32
CA SER A 167 1.88 -10.14 -16.87
C SER A 167 2.92 -9.91 -15.77
N GLY A 168 4.16 -10.38 -15.99
CA GLY A 168 5.25 -10.17 -15.05
C GLY A 168 5.55 -8.69 -14.82
N ALA A 169 5.33 -7.84 -15.83
CA ALA A 169 5.44 -6.39 -15.71
C ALA A 169 4.39 -5.76 -14.79
N PHE A 170 3.16 -6.25 -14.83
CA PHE A 170 2.11 -5.76 -13.93
C PHE A 170 2.32 -6.25 -12.50
N ALA A 171 2.71 -7.52 -12.32
CA ALA A 171 3.09 -8.06 -11.03
C ALA A 171 4.34 -7.35 -10.46
N PHE A 172 5.30 -7.00 -11.30
CA PHE A 172 6.49 -6.24 -10.91
C PHE A 172 6.11 -4.83 -10.47
N LYS A 173 5.18 -4.17 -11.18
CA LYS A 173 4.65 -2.88 -10.75
C LYS A 173 3.92 -2.96 -9.41
N LEU A 174 3.12 -4.01 -9.20
CA LEU A 174 2.47 -4.29 -7.90
C LEU A 174 3.49 -4.41 -6.77
N TYR A 175 4.57 -5.15 -6.99
CA TYR A 175 5.65 -5.33 -6.03
C TYR A 175 6.49 -4.07 -5.81
N ASP A 176 7.01 -3.47 -6.89
CA ASP A 176 7.99 -2.39 -6.86
C ASP A 176 7.37 -1.04 -6.47
N THR A 177 6.20 -0.73 -7.05
CA THR A 177 5.55 0.58 -6.87
C THR A 177 4.59 0.58 -5.69
N TYR A 178 3.92 -0.54 -5.42
CA TYR A 178 2.85 -0.62 -4.43
C TYR A 178 3.19 -1.53 -3.24
N GLY A 179 4.41 -2.08 -3.19
CA GLY A 179 4.86 -2.97 -2.12
C GLY A 179 4.08 -4.28 -2.02
N PHE A 180 3.27 -4.60 -3.04
CA PHE A 180 2.31 -5.69 -3.02
C PHE A 180 3.04 -7.02 -3.34
N PRO A 181 3.13 -7.96 -2.39
CA PRO A 181 3.94 -9.16 -2.57
C PRO A 181 3.51 -10.01 -3.77
N LEU A 182 4.47 -10.64 -4.46
CA LEU A 182 4.18 -11.49 -5.62
C LEU A 182 3.26 -12.65 -5.24
N ASP A 183 3.47 -13.25 -4.06
CA ASP A 183 2.65 -14.34 -3.54
C ASP A 183 1.19 -13.91 -3.25
N LEU A 184 0.97 -12.69 -2.78
CA LEU A 184 -0.37 -12.13 -2.61
C LEU A 184 -1.03 -11.84 -3.98
N THR A 185 -0.25 -11.36 -4.94
CA THR A 185 -0.69 -11.19 -6.34
C THR A 185 -1.09 -12.54 -6.96
N GLU A 186 -0.31 -13.60 -6.70
CA GLU A 186 -0.60 -14.97 -7.13
C GLU A 186 -1.83 -15.55 -6.45
N LEU A 187 -1.98 -15.32 -5.14
CA LEU A 187 -3.14 -15.77 -4.37
C LEU A 187 -4.43 -15.16 -4.93
N MET A 188 -4.45 -13.84 -5.10
CA MET A 188 -5.61 -13.11 -5.62
C MET A 188 -5.89 -13.44 -7.09
N ALA A 189 -4.85 -13.67 -7.89
CA ALA A 189 -4.99 -14.15 -9.26
C ALA A 189 -5.64 -15.53 -9.28
N ARG A 190 -5.16 -16.46 -8.45
CA ARG A 190 -5.69 -17.83 -8.36
C ARG A 190 -7.14 -17.88 -7.90
N GLU A 191 -7.53 -17.07 -6.91
CA GLU A 191 -8.93 -16.95 -6.47
C GLU A 191 -9.88 -16.51 -7.60
N ARG A 192 -9.36 -15.82 -8.61
CA ARG A 192 -10.10 -15.34 -9.77
C ARG A 192 -9.88 -16.19 -11.03
N GLY A 193 -9.24 -17.36 -10.90
CA GLY A 193 -8.94 -18.25 -12.02
C GLY A 193 -7.88 -17.71 -12.99
N LEU A 194 -7.01 -16.81 -12.53
CA LEU A 194 -5.91 -16.22 -13.28
C LEU A 194 -4.57 -16.84 -12.84
N THR A 195 -3.55 -16.77 -13.71
CA THR A 195 -2.15 -17.15 -13.38
C THR A 195 -1.26 -15.91 -13.42
N VAL A 196 -0.03 -15.98 -12.88
CA VAL A 196 0.93 -14.86 -12.94
C VAL A 196 2.18 -15.31 -13.72
N ASP A 197 2.67 -14.46 -14.61
CA ASP A 197 3.93 -14.65 -15.33
C ASP A 197 5.13 -14.34 -14.42
N LYS A 198 5.66 -15.39 -13.77
CA LYS A 198 6.78 -15.29 -12.84
C LYS A 198 8.11 -15.01 -13.52
N GLU A 199 8.35 -15.58 -14.71
CA GLU A 199 9.60 -15.38 -15.43
C GLU A 199 9.77 -13.91 -15.85
N GLY A 200 8.69 -13.29 -16.33
CA GLY A 200 8.67 -11.86 -16.64
C GLY A 200 8.92 -10.97 -15.42
N PHE A 201 8.37 -11.35 -14.26
CA PHE A 201 8.59 -10.65 -12.99
C PHE A 201 10.06 -10.71 -12.54
N GLU A 202 10.64 -11.91 -12.48
CA GLU A 202 12.02 -12.12 -12.03
C GLU A 202 13.04 -11.42 -12.92
N LYS A 203 12.78 -11.37 -14.24
CA LYS A 203 13.62 -10.62 -15.18
C LYS A 203 13.65 -9.12 -14.85
N LEU A 204 12.50 -8.53 -14.55
CA LEU A 204 12.40 -7.10 -14.21
C LEU A 204 13.01 -6.78 -12.84
N MET A 205 12.91 -7.71 -11.88
CA MET A 205 13.63 -7.64 -10.61
C MET A 205 15.14 -7.60 -10.81
N GLU A 206 15.71 -8.44 -11.67
CA GLU A 206 17.15 -8.38 -11.97
C GLU A 206 17.55 -7.11 -12.73
N GLU A 207 16.74 -6.64 -13.67
CA GLU A 207 16.98 -5.37 -14.37
C GLU A 207 16.94 -4.16 -13.42
N GLN A 208 16.02 -4.15 -12.44
CA GLN A 208 15.97 -3.14 -11.40
C GLN A 208 17.21 -3.22 -10.48
N ARG A 209 17.57 -4.42 -10.01
CA ARG A 209 18.79 -4.64 -9.22
C ARG A 209 20.04 -4.20 -9.98
N ALA A 210 20.11 -4.44 -11.29
CA ALA A 210 21.21 -4.00 -12.14
C ALA A 210 21.26 -2.47 -12.25
N ARG A 211 20.10 -1.79 -12.42
CA ARG A 211 20.00 -0.32 -12.44
C ARG A 211 20.39 0.31 -11.11
N ALA A 212 19.92 -0.22 -9.99
CA ALA A 212 20.29 0.24 -8.65
C ALA A 212 21.81 0.10 -8.42
N ARG A 213 22.38 -1.06 -8.78
CA ARG A 213 23.84 -1.30 -8.74
C ARG A 213 24.62 -0.31 -9.63
N ALA A 214 24.09 0.07 -10.79
CA ALA A 214 24.73 1.02 -11.70
C ALA A 214 24.64 2.48 -11.22
N ALA A 215 23.50 2.91 -10.65
CA ALA A 215 23.31 4.25 -10.11
C ALA A 215 24.19 4.48 -8.86
N GLN A 216 24.24 3.52 -7.95
CA GLN A 216 25.12 3.54 -6.78
C GLN A 216 26.60 3.63 -7.19
N LYS A 217 27.00 2.93 -8.25
CA LYS A 217 28.36 2.98 -8.81
C LYS A 217 28.73 4.37 -9.36
N LYS A 218 27.79 5.09 -9.97
CA LYS A 218 28.03 6.44 -10.54
C LYS A 218 28.24 7.50 -9.45
N THR A 219 27.41 7.52 -8.41
CA THR A 219 27.57 8.44 -7.25
C THR A 219 28.87 8.15 -6.49
N VAL A 220 29.25 6.88 -6.33
CA VAL A 220 30.52 6.50 -5.71
C VAL A 220 31.73 6.96 -6.53
N ILE A 221 31.66 6.94 -7.87
CA ILE A 221 32.75 7.41 -8.75
C ILE A 221 32.91 8.94 -8.66
N GLU A 222 31.83 9.71 -8.74
CA GLU A 222 31.89 11.18 -8.64
C GLU A 222 32.41 11.63 -7.26
N VAL A 223 32.02 10.94 -6.18
CA VAL A 223 32.53 11.23 -4.84
C VAL A 223 33.98 10.74 -4.65
N ALA A 224 34.35 9.58 -5.23
CA ALA A 224 35.71 9.04 -5.17
C ALA A 224 36.74 9.93 -5.89
N GLU A 225 36.39 10.52 -7.03
CA GLU A 225 37.23 11.50 -7.73
C GLU A 225 37.40 12.79 -6.91
N ALA A 226 36.34 13.22 -6.21
CA ALA A 226 36.38 14.44 -5.40
C ALA A 226 37.21 14.29 -4.11
N ILE A 227 37.25 13.08 -3.51
CA ILE A 227 38.00 12.79 -2.27
C ILE A 227 39.39 12.18 -2.51
N ALA A 228 39.86 12.12 -3.77
CA ALA A 228 41.17 11.61 -4.11
C ALA A 228 42.27 12.30 -3.28
N GLY A 229 43.01 11.53 -2.48
CA GLY A 229 44.08 12.01 -1.60
C GLY A 229 43.81 11.94 -0.09
N PHE A 230 42.57 11.65 0.35
CA PHE A 230 42.28 11.39 1.76
C PHE A 230 42.53 9.93 2.14
N GLY A 231 43.22 9.72 3.27
CA GLY A 231 43.36 8.40 3.89
C GLY A 231 42.05 7.89 4.51
N PRO A 232 41.99 6.61 4.90
CA PRO A 232 40.81 6.02 5.54
C PRO A 232 40.45 6.75 6.84
N SER A 233 39.14 6.89 7.11
CA SER A 233 38.66 7.46 8.37
C SER A 233 38.67 6.41 9.48
N GLU A 234 39.08 6.79 10.68
CA GLU A 234 39.01 5.92 11.86
C GLU A 234 37.57 5.88 12.40
N PHE A 235 36.97 4.70 12.46
CA PHE A 235 35.64 4.52 13.03
C PHE A 235 35.72 4.25 14.54
N VAL A 236 35.18 5.16 15.35
CA VAL A 236 35.15 5.07 16.82
C VAL A 236 33.74 4.79 17.37
N GLY A 237 32.78 4.57 16.47
CA GLY A 237 31.35 4.54 16.76
C GLY A 237 30.83 3.33 17.53
N TYR A 238 31.67 2.32 17.77
CA TYR A 238 31.33 1.20 18.66
C TYR A 238 31.29 1.61 20.13
N GLU A 239 32.18 2.52 20.54
CA GLU A 239 32.34 2.95 21.93
C GLU A 239 31.86 4.38 22.17
N LYS A 240 31.91 5.24 21.14
CA LYS A 240 31.61 6.67 21.25
C LYS A 240 30.45 7.06 20.34
N LEU A 241 29.56 7.91 20.84
CA LEU A 241 28.49 8.55 20.04
C LEU A 241 28.78 10.03 19.75
N GLU A 242 29.86 10.56 20.33
CA GLU A 242 30.35 11.91 20.14
C GLU A 242 31.88 11.88 20.02
N VAL A 243 32.43 12.68 19.11
CA VAL A 243 33.87 12.87 18.98
C VAL A 243 34.19 14.29 18.54
N GLU A 244 35.26 14.86 19.10
CA GLU A 244 35.95 16.00 18.50
C GLU A 244 37.03 15.45 17.55
N THR A 245 36.94 15.81 16.27
CA THR A 245 37.81 15.29 15.21
C THR A 245 38.29 16.38 14.29
N GLU A 246 39.36 16.09 13.54
CA GLU A 246 39.83 16.97 12.48
C GLU A 246 38.96 16.80 11.23
N PHE A 247 38.59 17.94 10.66
CA PHE A 247 37.89 18.04 9.40
C PHE A 247 38.84 17.67 8.26
N GLY A 248 38.46 16.65 7.49
CA GLY A 248 39.22 16.18 6.34
C GLY A 248 39.00 17.07 5.14
N GLY A 249 37.74 17.35 4.78
CA GLY A 249 37.42 18.18 3.63
C GLY A 249 35.94 18.18 3.28
N HIS A 250 35.52 19.19 2.53
CA HIS A 250 34.20 19.27 1.87
C HIS A 250 34.43 19.27 0.36
N ARG A 251 33.59 18.57 -0.39
CA ARG A 251 33.67 18.55 -1.85
C ARG A 251 32.27 18.77 -2.41
N GLY A 252 32.10 19.85 -3.17
CA GLY A 252 30.82 20.37 -3.66
C GLY A 252 29.89 19.26 -4.16
N SER A 253 28.96 18.86 -3.29
CA SER A 253 27.93 17.84 -3.53
C SER A 253 27.10 17.54 -2.27
N GLY A 254 27.30 18.26 -1.15
CA GLY A 254 26.61 17.98 0.12
C GLY A 254 27.27 16.88 0.95
N TYR A 255 28.58 16.67 0.81
CA TYR A 255 29.34 15.66 1.55
C TYR A 255 30.58 16.24 2.23
N PHE A 256 30.91 15.72 3.41
CA PHE A 256 32.17 15.98 4.07
C PHE A 256 32.83 14.74 4.67
N VAL A 257 34.13 14.84 4.91
CA VAL A 257 34.99 13.79 5.46
C VAL A 257 35.68 14.30 6.73
N THR A 258 35.91 13.40 7.69
CA THR A 258 36.71 13.64 8.91
C THR A 258 37.76 12.55 9.09
N VAL A 259 38.78 12.85 9.89
CA VAL A 259 39.85 11.88 10.23
C VAL A 259 39.30 10.72 11.06
N SER A 260 38.42 10.99 12.02
CA SER A 260 37.69 9.98 12.78
C SER A 260 36.19 10.27 12.80
N THR A 261 35.36 9.25 12.99
CA THR A 261 33.90 9.44 13.08
C THR A 261 33.23 8.40 13.99
N PRO A 262 32.22 8.81 14.79
CA PRO A 262 31.35 7.90 15.50
C PRO A 262 30.19 7.40 14.62
N PHE A 263 30.01 7.93 13.41
CA PHE A 263 28.88 7.60 12.53
C PHE A 263 29.15 6.29 11.78
N TYR A 264 28.27 5.32 11.98
CA TYR A 264 28.27 4.08 11.25
C TYR A 264 27.82 4.35 9.82
N ALA A 265 28.57 3.80 8.87
CA ALA A 265 28.24 3.90 7.45
C ALA A 265 27.30 2.77 7.05
N GLU A 266 26.37 3.04 6.14
CA GLU A 266 25.46 2.03 5.61
C GLU A 266 26.20 0.81 5.04
N MET A 267 26.06 -0.35 5.69
CA MET A 267 26.63 -1.63 5.28
C MET A 267 26.06 -2.80 6.09
N GLY A 268 26.08 -4.01 5.52
CA GLY A 268 25.61 -5.24 6.18
C GLY A 268 24.12 -5.24 6.49
N GLY A 269 23.30 -4.56 5.69
CA GLY A 269 21.86 -4.37 5.92
C GLY A 269 21.51 -3.25 6.89
N GLN A 270 22.45 -2.79 7.71
CA GLN A 270 22.24 -1.66 8.63
C GLN A 270 22.33 -0.32 7.91
N VAL A 271 21.32 0.53 8.11
CA VAL A 271 21.30 1.91 7.60
C VAL A 271 22.37 2.78 8.25
N GLY A 272 22.87 3.77 7.51
CA GLY A 272 23.84 4.73 8.01
C GLY A 272 23.27 5.63 9.12
N ASP A 273 24.16 6.12 9.98
CA ASP A 273 23.76 7.04 11.04
C ASP A 273 23.46 8.44 10.51
N SER A 274 22.54 9.09 11.24
CA SER A 274 22.26 10.51 11.18
C SER A 274 22.68 11.18 12.48
N GLY A 275 22.72 12.51 12.48
CA GLY A 275 23.14 13.28 13.64
C GLY A 275 23.52 14.71 13.27
N LEU A 276 24.50 15.26 13.99
CA LEU A 276 24.87 16.65 13.91
C LEU A 276 26.38 16.82 13.74
N LEU A 277 26.76 17.79 12.93
CA LEU A 277 28.09 18.37 12.84
C LEU A 277 28.05 19.74 13.52
N GLU A 278 28.81 19.93 14.60
CA GLU A 278 29.03 21.23 15.23
C GLU A 278 30.40 21.78 14.81
N VAL A 279 30.40 23.01 14.33
CA VAL A 279 31.58 23.76 13.87
C VAL A 279 31.66 25.04 14.69
N GLU A 280 32.84 25.32 15.22
CA GLU A 280 33.15 26.59 15.88
C GLU A 280 33.97 27.49 14.93
N ASN A 281 33.55 28.74 14.77
CA ASN A 281 34.28 29.70 13.94
C ASN A 281 35.44 30.37 14.71
N GLU A 282 36.20 31.23 14.03
CA GLU A 282 37.39 31.87 14.63
C GLU A 282 37.08 32.82 15.80
N VAL A 283 35.84 33.27 15.92
CA VAL A 283 35.35 34.19 16.96
C VAL A 283 34.65 33.43 18.10
N GLY A 284 34.62 32.09 18.05
CA GLY A 284 34.02 31.23 19.07
C GLY A 284 32.52 30.98 18.90
N GLU A 285 31.91 31.39 17.79
CA GLU A 285 30.49 31.12 17.54
C GLU A 285 30.30 29.69 17.01
N LYS A 286 29.32 28.99 17.57
CA LYS A 286 29.00 27.60 17.22
C LYS A 286 27.87 27.55 16.20
N ARG A 287 28.08 26.76 15.15
CA ARG A 287 27.08 26.46 14.12
C ARG A 287 26.89 24.96 14.02
N THR A 288 25.64 24.52 13.86
CA THR A 288 25.30 23.09 13.76
C THR A 288 24.69 22.81 12.39
N PHE A 289 25.09 21.70 11.79
CA PHE A 289 24.62 21.20 10.51
C PHE A 289 24.04 19.80 10.67
N ARG A 290 22.96 19.49 9.97
CA ARG A 290 22.33 18.17 10.06
C ARG A 290 23.01 17.19 9.12
N ILE A 291 23.40 16.03 9.67
CA ILE A 291 23.85 14.87 8.91
C ILE A 291 22.65 13.93 8.78
N PHE A 292 22.20 13.65 7.56
CA PHE A 292 21.02 12.79 7.37
C PHE A 292 21.38 11.34 7.02
N ASN A 293 22.57 11.08 6.49
CA ASN A 293 23.09 9.73 6.25
C ASN A 293 24.62 9.70 6.24
N THR A 294 25.20 8.51 6.44
CA THR A 294 26.63 8.26 6.37
C THR A 294 26.89 7.02 5.51
N THR A 295 27.80 7.12 4.55
CA THR A 295 28.22 6.01 3.68
C THR A 295 29.73 5.84 3.71
N LYS A 296 30.24 4.73 3.15
CA LYS A 296 31.69 4.42 3.15
C LYS A 296 32.15 4.07 1.75
N THR A 297 33.28 4.64 1.34
CA THR A 297 33.89 4.31 0.05
C THR A 297 34.67 3.00 0.12
N PRO A 298 34.97 2.36 -1.03
CA PRO A 298 35.81 1.16 -1.05
C PRO A 298 37.19 1.33 -0.40
N ASN A 299 37.73 2.56 -0.36
CA ASN A 299 39.03 2.87 0.25
C ASN A 299 38.93 3.17 1.76
N GLY A 300 37.77 2.97 2.38
CA GLY A 300 37.58 3.14 3.83
C GLY A 300 37.33 4.58 4.30
N VAL A 301 37.00 5.50 3.39
CA VAL A 301 36.66 6.89 3.73
C VAL A 301 35.18 6.98 4.07
N TYR A 302 34.85 7.59 5.22
CA TYR A 302 33.47 7.81 5.65
C TYR A 302 32.96 9.15 5.11
N LEU A 303 31.82 9.09 4.43
CA LEU A 303 31.18 10.21 3.76
C LEU A 303 29.91 10.59 4.53
N HIS A 304 29.91 11.79 5.10
CA HIS A 304 28.77 12.33 5.85
C HIS A 304 27.96 13.23 4.92
N MET A 305 26.65 12.96 4.81
CA MET A 305 25.76 13.67 3.90
C MET A 305 25.04 14.79 4.66
N ILE A 306 25.20 16.03 4.18
CA ILE A 306 24.54 17.24 4.70
C ILE A 306 23.49 17.73 3.73
N ASP A 307 22.44 18.38 4.25
CA ASP A 307 21.33 18.87 3.43
C ASP A 307 21.85 19.79 2.30
N PRO A 308 21.52 19.53 1.02
CA PRO A 308 21.88 20.39 -0.08
C PRO A 308 21.30 21.81 0.00
N GLU A 309 20.29 22.08 0.83
CA GLU A 309 19.78 23.43 1.13
C GLU A 309 20.65 24.17 2.16
N GLU A 310 21.45 23.45 2.96
CA GLU A 310 22.51 24.01 3.82
C GLU A 310 23.78 24.35 3.00
N LYS A 311 23.61 24.98 1.82
CA LYS A 311 24.68 25.38 0.86
C LYS A 311 25.75 26.32 1.44
N ASN A 312 25.57 26.75 2.68
CA ASN A 312 26.43 27.67 3.41
C ASN A 312 27.34 26.97 4.43
N LEU A 313 27.62 25.65 4.29
CA LEU A 313 28.77 25.04 4.95
C LEU A 313 30.07 25.62 4.35
N VAL A 314 30.35 26.87 4.70
CA VAL A 314 31.64 27.52 4.48
C VAL A 314 32.42 27.30 5.77
N LEU A 315 33.25 26.27 5.79
CA LEU A 315 34.23 26.13 6.85
C LEU A 315 35.31 27.19 6.63
N PRO A 316 35.78 27.87 7.69
CA PRO A 316 36.76 28.94 7.54
C PRO A 316 37.98 28.44 6.76
N SER A 317 38.56 29.25 5.88
CA SER A 317 39.87 28.90 5.31
C SER A 317 40.90 29.23 6.39
N LYS A 318 41.56 28.23 7.00
CA LYS A 318 42.77 28.46 7.79
C LYS A 318 43.98 27.91 7.05
N SER A 319 45.12 28.54 7.33
CA SER A 319 46.43 28.23 6.74
C SER A 319 46.67 26.73 6.56
N PRO A 320 47.43 26.35 5.52
CA PRO A 320 47.75 24.94 5.19
C PRO A 320 48.28 24.08 6.36
N ASP A 321 48.73 24.70 7.46
CA ASP A 321 49.30 24.02 8.63
C ASP A 321 48.33 23.80 9.82
N LYS A 322 47.04 24.18 9.74
CA LYS A 322 46.05 23.96 10.83
C LYS A 322 44.76 23.33 10.31
N ARG A 323 44.51 22.05 10.64
CA ARG A 323 43.24 21.37 10.36
C ARG A 323 42.15 21.85 11.33
N HIS A 324 40.95 22.13 10.82
CA HIS A 324 39.81 22.56 11.64
C HIS A 324 39.32 21.43 12.52
N ARG A 325 39.03 21.73 13.78
CA ARG A 325 38.38 20.78 14.68
C ARG A 325 36.88 20.97 14.62
N VAL A 326 36.17 19.86 14.53
CA VAL A 326 34.71 19.80 14.49
C VAL A 326 34.22 18.75 15.48
N VAL A 327 33.01 18.92 16.00
CA VAL A 327 32.38 17.95 16.90
C VAL A 327 31.28 17.22 16.14
N LEU A 328 31.35 15.89 16.11
CA LEU A 328 30.35 15.02 15.51
C LEU A 328 29.52 14.37 16.62
N ARG A 329 28.18 14.43 16.51
CA ARG A 329 27.23 13.82 17.46
C ARG A 329 26.20 12.96 16.74
N VAL A 330 26.20 11.65 17.01
CA VAL A 330 25.21 10.71 16.46
C VAL A 330 23.84 10.93 17.12
N ASP A 331 22.76 10.79 16.35
CA ASP A 331 21.40 10.70 16.88
C ASP A 331 21.25 9.44 17.76
N ARG A 332 21.34 9.62 19.07
CA ARG A 332 21.36 8.52 20.03
C ARG A 332 20.05 7.70 20.01
N PRO A 333 18.84 8.31 20.06
CA PRO A 333 17.60 7.56 19.93
C PRO A 333 17.56 6.68 18.68
N ARG A 334 17.91 7.23 17.51
CA ARG A 334 17.94 6.48 16.25
C ARG A 334 18.96 5.34 16.30
N ARG A 335 20.19 5.62 16.72
CA ARG A 335 21.25 4.60 16.85
C ARG A 335 20.82 3.45 17.75
N PHE A 336 20.22 3.75 18.89
CA PHE A 336 19.77 2.72 19.82
C PHE A 336 18.64 1.88 19.23
N ALA A 337 17.69 2.47 18.51
CA ALA A 337 16.66 1.71 17.81
C ALA A 337 17.26 0.74 16.76
N ILE A 338 18.21 1.22 15.96
CA ILE A 338 18.93 0.40 14.98
C ILE A 338 19.71 -0.74 15.67
N GLN A 339 20.42 -0.46 16.76
CA GLN A 339 21.16 -1.49 17.51
C GLN A 339 20.26 -2.60 18.08
N ARG A 340 19.05 -2.25 18.54
CA ARG A 340 18.06 -3.23 19.01
C ARG A 340 17.61 -4.13 17.86
N HIS A 341 17.23 -3.53 16.73
CA HIS A 341 16.86 -4.27 15.53
C HIS A 341 18.01 -5.13 15.00
N HIS A 342 19.26 -4.64 15.05
CA HIS A 342 20.40 -5.43 14.61
C HIS A 342 20.62 -6.64 15.52
N THR A 343 20.67 -6.41 16.83
CA THR A 343 20.93 -7.49 17.79
C THR A 343 19.82 -8.54 17.76
N VAL A 344 18.56 -8.13 17.61
CA VAL A 344 17.46 -9.09 17.49
C VAL A 344 17.45 -9.81 16.15
N THR A 345 18.06 -9.26 15.09
CA THR A 345 18.25 -9.98 13.81
C THR A 345 19.09 -11.24 14.01
N HIS A 346 20.17 -11.17 14.80
CA HIS A 346 20.97 -12.35 15.17
C HIS A 346 20.18 -13.35 16.03
N LEU A 347 19.45 -12.86 17.03
CA LEU A 347 18.58 -13.73 17.85
C LEU A 347 17.51 -14.42 16.99
N PHE A 348 16.93 -13.70 16.03
CA PHE A 348 15.97 -14.25 15.09
C PHE A 348 16.60 -15.34 14.22
N HIS A 349 17.80 -15.10 13.67
CA HIS A 349 18.49 -16.11 12.84
C HIS A 349 18.82 -17.37 13.65
N TRP A 350 19.30 -17.21 14.88
CA TRP A 350 19.50 -18.33 15.80
C TRP A 350 18.18 -19.06 16.11
N ALA A 351 17.10 -18.34 16.43
CA ALA A 351 15.81 -18.96 16.72
C ALA A 351 15.21 -19.68 15.51
N LEU A 352 15.41 -19.14 14.30
CA LEU A 352 15.03 -19.79 13.05
C LEU A 352 15.73 -21.14 12.87
N HIS A 353 17.01 -21.22 13.27
CA HIS A 353 17.78 -22.47 13.29
C HIS A 353 17.28 -23.48 14.32
N GLU A 354 16.81 -23.03 15.47
CA GLU A 354 16.26 -23.90 16.53
C GLU A 354 14.87 -24.42 16.19
N VAL A 355 14.01 -23.59 15.60
CA VAL A 355 12.58 -23.90 15.39
C VAL A 355 12.29 -24.49 14.00
N VAL A 356 13.02 -24.05 12.97
CA VAL A 356 12.68 -24.37 11.57
C VAL A 356 13.70 -25.31 10.94
N SER A 357 14.94 -24.85 10.77
CA SER A 357 16.00 -25.66 10.16
C SER A 357 17.38 -25.02 10.33
N LYS A 358 18.39 -25.85 10.60
CA LYS A 358 19.81 -25.46 10.58
C LYS A 358 20.31 -25.03 9.19
N ASP A 359 19.59 -25.38 8.13
CA ASP A 359 19.94 -25.02 6.74
C ASP A 359 19.36 -23.67 6.30
N ALA A 360 18.61 -22.97 7.17
CA ALA A 360 18.05 -21.67 6.86
C ALA A 360 19.16 -20.60 6.88
N THR A 361 19.53 -20.08 5.72
CA THR A 361 20.60 -19.08 5.56
C THR A 361 20.03 -17.74 5.12
N GLN A 362 20.63 -16.66 5.61
CA GLN A 362 20.29 -15.31 5.20
C GLN A 362 20.52 -15.12 3.68
N LYS A 363 19.56 -14.49 3.02
CA LYS A 363 19.58 -14.07 1.61
C LYS A 363 19.55 -12.55 1.44
N GLY A 364 19.23 -11.83 2.50
CA GLY A 364 19.10 -10.37 2.54
C GLY A 364 18.69 -9.93 3.94
N SER A 365 19.05 -8.70 4.30
CA SER A 365 18.62 -8.09 5.55
C SER A 365 18.57 -6.57 5.41
N TYR A 366 17.63 -5.97 6.12
CA TYR A 366 17.52 -4.54 6.35
C TYR A 366 17.38 -4.29 7.84
N VAL A 367 18.13 -3.33 8.38
CA VAL A 367 18.08 -2.94 9.79
C VAL A 367 17.98 -1.43 9.88
N GLY A 368 16.76 -0.94 10.12
CA GLY A 368 16.41 0.47 10.29
C GLY A 368 16.03 0.83 11.73
N PRO A 369 15.70 2.10 12.00
CA PRO A 369 15.21 2.53 13.32
C PRO A 369 13.76 2.10 13.58
N ASP A 370 12.97 1.91 12.54
CA ASP A 370 11.53 1.65 12.56
C ASP A 370 11.21 0.16 12.44
N LYS A 371 12.03 -0.59 11.69
CA LYS A 371 11.87 -2.03 11.49
C LYS A 371 13.15 -2.75 11.08
N LEU A 372 13.06 -4.07 11.05
CA LEU A 372 14.01 -4.93 10.37
C LEU A 372 13.30 -5.85 9.37
N THR A 373 14.04 -6.27 8.34
CA THR A 373 13.66 -7.41 7.51
C THR A 373 14.78 -8.45 7.46
N PHE A 374 14.39 -9.72 7.37
CA PHE A 374 15.32 -10.83 7.25
C PHE A 374 14.81 -11.81 6.20
N ASP A 375 15.60 -11.99 5.16
CA ASP A 375 15.30 -12.88 4.05
C ASP A 375 16.07 -14.19 4.22
N PHE A 376 15.41 -15.33 4.01
CA PHE A 376 16.04 -16.63 4.23
C PHE A 376 15.47 -17.70 3.29
N ASN A 377 16.27 -18.73 3.01
CA ASN A 377 15.77 -19.90 2.28
C ASN A 377 14.89 -20.78 3.19
N SER A 378 13.63 -20.94 2.81
CA SER A 378 12.68 -21.81 3.50
C SER A 378 11.41 -22.02 2.66
N GLY A 379 10.64 -23.06 2.98
CA GLY A 379 9.21 -23.08 2.67
C GLY A 379 8.43 -22.10 3.56
N PRO A 380 7.12 -21.86 3.31
CA PRO A 380 6.29 -21.03 4.16
C PRO A 380 6.33 -21.50 5.62
N LEU A 381 6.52 -20.57 6.55
CA LEU A 381 6.48 -20.91 7.97
C LEU A 381 5.03 -21.16 8.39
N THR A 382 4.82 -22.16 9.26
CA THR A 382 3.51 -22.36 9.88
C THR A 382 3.24 -21.24 10.91
N PRO A 383 1.97 -20.91 11.19
CA PRO A 383 1.63 -19.94 12.24
C PRO A 383 2.24 -20.30 13.60
N GLN A 384 2.33 -21.59 13.92
CA GLN A 384 2.96 -22.06 15.16
C GLN A 384 4.47 -21.81 15.18
N GLN A 385 5.18 -22.06 14.08
CA GLN A 385 6.62 -21.76 14.00
C GLN A 385 6.91 -20.27 14.16
N VAL A 386 6.09 -19.40 13.56
CA VAL A 386 6.22 -17.94 13.73
C VAL A 386 6.04 -17.56 15.21
N ALA A 387 5.03 -18.11 15.87
CA ALA A 387 4.78 -17.88 17.29
C ALA A 387 5.91 -18.42 18.19
N ASP A 388 6.43 -19.60 17.90
CA ASP A 388 7.51 -20.24 18.65
C ASP A 388 8.84 -19.47 18.51
N ILE A 389 9.16 -18.98 17.31
CA ILE A 389 10.33 -18.11 17.08
C ILE A 389 10.19 -16.82 17.89
N GLU A 390 9.05 -16.12 17.76
CA GLU A 390 8.84 -14.85 18.47
C GLU A 390 8.96 -15.03 19.99
N LYS A 391 8.36 -16.11 20.52
CA LYS A 391 8.45 -16.48 21.93
C LYS A 391 9.90 -16.74 22.34
N LEU A 392 10.61 -17.61 21.61
CA LEU A 392 11.99 -17.99 21.92
C LEU A 392 12.95 -16.79 21.92
N VAL A 393 12.79 -15.87 20.97
CA VAL A 393 13.56 -14.62 20.92
C VAL A 393 13.28 -13.77 22.16
N ASN A 394 12.01 -13.57 22.52
CA ASN A 394 11.65 -12.78 23.71
C ASN A 394 12.14 -13.44 25.02
N GLU A 395 12.15 -14.77 25.11
CA GLU A 395 12.76 -15.48 26.26
C GLU A 395 14.25 -15.16 26.39
N ARG A 396 15.02 -15.15 25.29
CA ARG A 396 16.44 -14.76 25.30
C ARG A 396 16.66 -13.28 25.57
N ILE A 397 15.72 -12.42 25.20
CA ILE A 397 15.73 -11.01 25.58
C ILE A 397 15.58 -10.87 27.10
N LEU A 398 14.64 -11.57 27.71
CA LEU A 398 14.41 -11.54 29.16
C LEU A 398 15.55 -12.14 29.98
N GLU A 399 16.30 -13.07 29.40
CA GLU A 399 17.54 -13.60 30.00
C GLU A 399 18.58 -12.49 30.26
N ASN A 400 18.52 -11.39 29.50
CA ASN A 400 19.45 -10.26 29.58
C ASN A 400 20.93 -10.68 29.48
N ALA A 401 21.20 -11.64 28.61
CA ALA A 401 22.51 -12.20 28.38
C ALA A 401 23.46 -11.15 27.75
N PRO A 402 24.79 -11.24 27.98
CA PRO A 402 25.73 -10.28 27.42
C PRO A 402 25.81 -10.40 25.89
N VAL A 403 25.96 -9.24 25.23
CA VAL A 403 26.29 -9.12 23.80
C VAL A 403 27.70 -8.55 23.71
N SER A 404 28.61 -9.32 23.13
CA SER A 404 30.04 -8.99 23.08
C SER A 404 30.61 -9.25 21.70
N TRP A 405 31.81 -8.75 21.45
CA TRP A 405 32.50 -8.95 20.18
C TRP A 405 34.01 -8.93 20.37
N ILE A 406 34.70 -9.61 19.46
CA ILE A 406 36.16 -9.67 19.39
C ILE A 406 36.62 -9.67 17.94
N GLU A 407 37.76 -9.03 17.67
CA GLU A 407 38.45 -9.12 16.40
C GLU A 407 39.48 -10.26 16.46
N VAL A 408 39.40 -11.16 15.50
CA VAL A 408 40.25 -12.37 15.44
C VAL A 408 40.69 -12.64 14.01
N PRO A 409 41.81 -13.34 13.79
CA PRO A 409 42.21 -13.79 12.46
C PRO A 409 41.11 -14.63 11.81
N TYR A 410 40.80 -14.38 10.54
CA TYR A 410 39.78 -15.14 9.81
C TYR A 410 40.12 -16.63 9.75
N ALA A 411 41.42 -16.97 9.71
CA ALA A 411 41.90 -18.35 9.72
C ALA A 411 41.42 -19.15 10.95
N ASP A 412 41.26 -18.50 12.10
CA ASP A 412 40.85 -19.15 13.35
C ASP A 412 39.34 -19.39 13.42
N VAL A 413 38.55 -18.55 12.73
CA VAL A 413 37.08 -18.64 12.71
C VAL A 413 36.57 -19.46 11.54
N LYS A 414 37.26 -19.45 10.40
CA LYS A 414 36.86 -20.19 9.20
C LYS A 414 36.48 -21.67 9.43
N PRO A 415 37.19 -22.46 10.27
CA PRO A 415 36.80 -23.85 10.52
C PRO A 415 35.64 -24.02 11.53
N ARG A 416 35.21 -22.96 12.23
CA ARG A 416 34.16 -22.99 13.25
C ARG A 416 32.78 -22.97 12.62
N LYS A 417 32.04 -24.09 12.76
CA LYS A 417 30.65 -24.24 12.24
C LYS A 417 29.60 -23.53 13.10
N ASP A 418 29.95 -23.25 14.34
CA ASP A 418 29.13 -22.56 15.33
C ASP A 418 29.22 -21.03 15.19
N VAL A 419 30.15 -20.52 14.37
CA VAL A 419 30.19 -19.11 13.97
C VAL A 419 29.61 -18.97 12.57
N LEU A 420 28.47 -18.30 12.47
CA LEU A 420 27.78 -18.08 11.21
C LEU A 420 28.57 -17.10 10.33
N GLN A 421 28.67 -17.45 9.05
CA GLN A 421 29.37 -16.70 8.00
C GLN A 421 28.42 -16.56 6.81
N PHE A 422 28.41 -15.40 6.16
CA PHE A 422 27.55 -15.15 5.01
C PHE A 422 28.20 -15.61 3.70
N PHE A 423 27.50 -16.46 2.98
CA PHE A 423 28.00 -17.04 1.73
C PHE A 423 28.10 -15.97 0.64
N GLY A 424 29.30 -15.77 0.08
CA GLY A 424 29.56 -14.83 -1.01
C GLY A 424 30.26 -13.53 -0.57
N GLU A 425 30.45 -13.29 0.73
CA GLU A 425 31.26 -12.18 1.20
C GLU A 425 32.76 -12.49 1.16
N LYS A 426 33.56 -11.46 0.86
CA LYS A 426 35.03 -11.54 0.96
C LYS A 426 35.44 -11.00 2.32
N TYR A 427 35.94 -11.89 3.17
CA TYR A 427 36.49 -11.52 4.47
C TYR A 427 37.97 -11.13 4.34
N GLY A 428 38.38 -10.12 5.11
CA GLY A 428 39.80 -9.76 5.26
C GLY A 428 40.54 -10.72 6.19
N ASP A 429 41.82 -10.45 6.43
CA ASP A 429 42.67 -11.29 7.30
C ASP A 429 42.20 -11.28 8.76
N THR A 430 41.56 -10.18 9.19
CA THR A 430 40.93 -10.02 10.51
C THR A 430 39.42 -9.83 10.32
N VAL A 431 38.63 -10.52 11.15
CA VAL A 431 37.17 -10.43 11.18
C VAL A 431 36.66 -10.12 12.58
N ARG A 432 35.53 -9.43 12.64
CA ARG A 432 34.82 -9.18 13.89
C ARG A 432 33.72 -10.22 14.09
N VAL A 433 33.81 -10.95 15.20
CA VAL A 433 32.78 -11.93 15.60
C VAL A 433 31.94 -11.29 16.69
N VAL A 434 30.62 -11.21 16.47
CA VAL A 434 29.63 -10.83 17.47
C VAL A 434 29.09 -12.10 18.12
N GLN A 435 28.99 -12.08 19.44
CA GLN A 435 28.52 -13.17 20.28
C GLN A 435 27.37 -12.68 21.16
N ILE A 436 26.30 -13.46 21.21
CA ILE A 436 25.19 -13.27 22.14
C ILE A 436 25.11 -14.47 23.09
N GLY A 437 25.07 -14.19 24.39
CA GLY A 437 25.13 -15.19 25.45
C GLY A 437 26.54 -15.71 25.71
N GLY A 438 26.69 -16.61 26.67
CA GLY A 438 28.00 -17.13 27.08
C GLY A 438 28.84 -16.12 27.85
N LYS A 439 30.15 -16.37 27.94
CA LYS A 439 31.12 -15.46 28.57
C LYS A 439 31.58 -14.41 27.55
N PRO A 440 31.65 -13.12 27.91
CA PRO A 440 32.08 -12.07 27.00
C PRO A 440 33.41 -12.41 26.31
N GLN A 441 33.44 -12.27 24.98
CA GLN A 441 34.62 -12.50 24.13
C GLN A 441 35.20 -13.93 24.14
N ALA A 442 34.56 -14.90 24.81
CA ALA A 442 35.04 -16.29 24.88
C ALA A 442 34.67 -17.13 23.64
N LEU A 443 33.78 -16.61 22.78
CA LEU A 443 33.20 -17.30 21.63
C LEU A 443 32.53 -18.63 22.04
N ASP A 444 31.66 -18.57 23.05
CA ASP A 444 30.89 -19.70 23.60
C ASP A 444 29.39 -19.37 23.76
N GLY A 445 28.90 -18.36 23.03
CA GLY A 445 27.50 -17.95 23.02
C GLY A 445 26.63 -18.84 22.14
N TYR A 446 25.31 -18.76 22.30
CA TYR A 446 24.36 -19.52 21.49
C TYR A 446 24.17 -18.93 20.09
N SER A 447 24.44 -17.63 19.92
CA SER A 447 24.48 -16.96 18.61
C SER A 447 25.85 -16.33 18.42
N MET A 448 26.58 -16.75 17.38
CA MET A 448 27.87 -16.19 17.02
C MET A 448 27.92 -15.96 15.51
N GLU A 449 28.33 -14.77 15.08
CA GLU A 449 28.27 -14.39 13.68
C GLU A 449 29.35 -13.36 13.31
N LEU A 450 29.85 -13.44 12.08
CA LEU A 450 30.69 -12.38 11.52
C LEU A 450 29.83 -11.15 11.20
N CYS A 451 29.97 -10.09 12.00
CA CYS A 451 29.18 -8.89 11.83
C CYS A 451 29.98 -7.62 12.17
N GLY A 452 29.95 -6.66 11.23
CA GLY A 452 30.54 -5.33 11.40
C GLY A 452 29.58 -4.29 11.99
N GLY A 453 28.33 -4.67 12.28
CA GLY A 453 27.28 -3.77 12.73
C GLY A 453 27.41 -3.26 14.16
N THR A 454 26.57 -2.29 14.50
CA THR A 454 26.42 -1.82 15.88
C THR A 454 25.37 -2.65 16.63
N HIS A 455 25.67 -3.03 17.87
CA HIS A 455 24.81 -3.87 18.70
C HIS A 455 24.51 -3.26 20.07
N THR A 456 23.48 -3.78 20.73
CA THR A 456 23.27 -3.54 22.17
C THR A 456 24.37 -4.22 22.99
N ARG A 457 24.47 -3.92 24.29
CA ARG A 457 25.46 -4.55 25.20
C ARG A 457 24.91 -5.78 25.93
N ALA A 458 23.59 -5.87 26.03
CA ALA A 458 22.89 -7.04 26.56
C ALA A 458 21.58 -7.25 25.79
N THR A 459 21.04 -8.47 25.84
CA THR A 459 19.80 -8.79 25.14
C THR A 459 18.59 -8.04 25.73
N GLY A 460 18.60 -7.70 27.03
CA GLY A 460 17.49 -6.98 27.66
C GLY A 460 17.34 -5.53 27.16
N GLU A 461 18.38 -4.94 26.57
CA GLU A 461 18.32 -3.60 25.95
C GLU A 461 17.46 -3.57 24.68
N ILE A 462 17.16 -4.74 24.09
CA ILE A 462 16.31 -4.90 22.91
C ILE A 462 14.86 -4.52 23.25
N GLY A 463 14.37 -4.90 24.43
CA GLY A 463 12.95 -4.78 24.79
C GLY A 463 12.05 -5.73 24.00
N LEU A 464 10.74 -5.47 23.94
CA LEU A 464 9.78 -6.33 23.25
C LEU A 464 10.16 -6.55 21.78
N PHE A 465 10.09 -7.79 21.30
CA PHE A 465 10.24 -8.15 19.89
C PHE A 465 8.91 -8.69 19.33
N ARG A 466 8.52 -8.22 18.14
CA ARG A 466 7.29 -8.64 17.45
C ARG A 466 7.54 -8.91 15.97
N ILE A 467 7.04 -10.03 15.47
CA ILE A 467 6.99 -10.32 14.04
C ILE A 467 5.74 -9.65 13.45
N ALA A 468 5.95 -8.78 12.46
CA ALA A 468 4.90 -8.01 11.81
C ALA A 468 4.26 -8.78 10.64
N ALA A 469 5.08 -9.47 9.85
CA ALA A 469 4.62 -10.20 8.67
C ALA A 469 5.63 -11.28 8.24
N GLU A 470 5.11 -12.27 7.52
CA GLU A 470 5.87 -13.32 6.84
C GLU A 470 5.34 -13.45 5.40
N SER A 471 6.22 -13.42 4.40
CA SER A 471 5.83 -13.44 2.98
C SER A 471 6.87 -14.10 2.07
N ALA A 472 6.45 -14.55 0.89
CA ALA A 472 7.36 -15.00 -0.17
C ALA A 472 7.88 -13.80 -0.95
N ILE A 473 9.19 -13.77 -1.18
CA ILE A 473 9.82 -12.75 -2.04
C ILE A 473 10.37 -13.33 -3.35
N ALA A 474 10.68 -14.63 -3.37
CA ALA A 474 11.12 -15.38 -4.54
C ALA A 474 10.87 -16.88 -4.31
N ALA A 475 11.05 -17.70 -5.35
CA ALA A 475 10.96 -19.16 -5.21
C ALA A 475 11.97 -19.67 -4.17
N GLY A 476 11.45 -20.28 -3.09
CA GLY A 476 12.27 -20.83 -2.00
C GLY A 476 12.88 -19.79 -1.05
N VAL A 477 12.50 -18.51 -1.15
CA VAL A 477 12.97 -17.44 -0.26
C VAL A 477 11.78 -16.74 0.42
N ARG A 478 11.84 -16.67 1.75
CA ARG A 478 10.85 -16.02 2.61
C ARG A 478 11.45 -14.77 3.24
N ARG A 479 10.60 -13.79 3.55
CA ARG A 479 10.95 -12.58 4.30
C ARG A 479 10.14 -12.54 5.58
N ILE A 480 10.83 -12.25 6.67
CA ILE A 480 10.21 -11.79 7.92
C ILE A 480 10.38 -10.29 8.02
N GLU A 481 9.30 -9.59 8.30
CA GLU A 481 9.32 -8.20 8.76
C GLU A 481 9.03 -8.20 10.27
N ALA A 482 9.85 -7.49 11.05
CA ALA A 482 9.72 -7.46 12.49
C ALA A 482 10.16 -6.12 13.08
N VAL A 483 9.77 -5.88 14.33
CA VAL A 483 10.06 -4.66 15.10
C VAL A 483 10.51 -5.01 16.52
N ALA A 484 11.31 -4.13 17.12
CA ALA A 484 11.81 -4.28 18.48
C ALA A 484 11.73 -2.98 19.29
N GLY A 485 11.78 -3.11 20.62
CA GLY A 485 11.80 -1.98 21.54
C GLY A 485 10.52 -1.14 21.49
N LEU A 486 10.68 0.17 21.34
CA LEU A 486 9.53 1.09 21.33
C LEU A 486 8.62 0.91 20.12
N GLU A 487 9.14 0.48 18.97
CA GLU A 487 8.31 0.23 17.79
C GLU A 487 7.41 -1.00 17.99
N ALA A 488 7.94 -2.05 18.62
CA ALA A 488 7.16 -3.21 19.02
C ALA A 488 6.07 -2.86 20.06
N TYR A 489 6.41 -1.99 21.03
CA TYR A 489 5.45 -1.48 21.99
C TYR A 489 4.34 -0.64 21.33
N ARG A 490 4.68 0.25 20.40
CA ARG A 490 3.71 1.06 19.64
C ARG A 490 2.77 0.16 18.87
N ARG A 491 3.30 -0.80 18.13
CA ARG A 491 2.50 -1.79 17.41
C ARG A 491 1.51 -2.53 18.31
N ALA A 492 1.98 -3.06 19.45
CA ALA A 492 1.11 -3.76 20.40
C ALA A 492 0.01 -2.84 20.96
N THR A 493 0.32 -1.56 21.16
CA THR A 493 -0.64 -0.55 21.60
C THR A 493 -1.69 -0.25 20.53
N ASP A 494 -1.27 -0.11 19.27
CA ASP A 494 -2.15 0.15 18.13
C ASP A 494 -3.08 -1.05 17.87
N GLU A 495 -2.56 -2.27 17.95
CA GLU A 495 -3.34 -3.51 17.89
C GLU A 495 -4.40 -3.56 19.00
N LEU A 496 -4.04 -3.21 20.24
CA LEU A 496 -4.99 -3.13 21.35
C LEU A 496 -6.07 -2.06 21.13
N HIS A 497 -5.71 -0.89 20.59
CA HIS A 497 -6.67 0.17 20.27
C HIS A 497 -7.65 -0.25 19.16
N LEU A 498 -7.16 -0.96 18.14
CA LEU A 498 -8.00 -1.53 17.10
C LEU A 498 -9.00 -2.53 17.71
N ILE A 499 -8.53 -3.46 18.55
CA ILE A 499 -9.37 -4.45 19.23
C ILE A 499 -10.43 -3.76 20.09
N LYS A 500 -10.06 -2.75 20.89
CA LYS A 500 -11.02 -1.97 21.71
C LYS A 500 -12.07 -1.26 20.85
N THR A 501 -11.66 -0.71 19.71
CA THR A 501 -12.55 -0.03 18.77
C THR A 501 -13.54 -1.01 18.15
N LEU A 502 -13.09 -2.19 17.73
CA LEU A 502 -13.95 -3.26 17.21
C LEU A 502 -14.94 -3.73 18.29
N ALA A 503 -14.47 -3.94 19.51
CA ALA A 503 -15.29 -4.30 20.67
C ALA A 503 -16.38 -3.24 20.95
N GLY A 504 -16.02 -1.95 20.89
CA GLY A 504 -16.96 -0.84 21.00
C GLY A 504 -18.03 -0.84 19.90
N LYS A 505 -17.65 -1.12 18.64
CA LYS A 505 -18.60 -1.18 17.50
C LYS A 505 -19.67 -2.27 17.67
N VAL A 506 -19.34 -3.38 18.34
CA VAL A 506 -20.29 -4.47 18.59
C VAL A 506 -20.87 -4.44 20.01
N ASN A 507 -20.59 -3.38 20.78
CA ASN A 507 -21.00 -3.21 22.17
C ASN A 507 -20.67 -4.44 23.04
N SER A 508 -19.42 -4.88 23.01
CA SER A 508 -18.93 -6.05 23.75
C SER A 508 -17.65 -5.73 24.50
N PRO A 509 -17.41 -6.33 25.68
CA PRO A 509 -16.07 -6.35 26.28
C PRO A 509 -15.07 -7.04 25.35
N VAL A 510 -13.81 -6.59 25.35
CA VAL A 510 -12.74 -7.20 24.52
C VAL A 510 -12.63 -8.72 24.71
N ALA A 511 -12.77 -9.20 25.95
CA ALA A 511 -12.69 -10.62 26.27
C ALA A 511 -13.83 -11.47 25.68
N GLU A 512 -14.95 -10.84 25.32
CA GLU A 512 -16.11 -11.53 24.74
C GLU A 512 -16.29 -11.23 23.24
N LEU A 513 -15.36 -10.49 22.64
CA LEU A 513 -15.47 -10.00 21.27
C LEU A 513 -15.69 -11.14 20.26
N GLU A 514 -14.91 -12.21 20.37
CA GLU A 514 -15.02 -13.38 19.50
C GLU A 514 -16.42 -14.02 19.58
N LYS A 515 -16.87 -14.35 20.79
CA LYS A 515 -18.21 -14.90 21.03
C LYS A 515 -19.32 -13.97 20.54
N LYS A 516 -19.16 -12.65 20.68
CA LYS A 516 -20.13 -11.67 20.17
C LYS A 516 -20.17 -11.69 18.64
N ILE A 517 -19.02 -11.74 17.97
CA ILE A 517 -18.93 -11.84 16.51
C ILE A 517 -19.60 -13.12 16.02
N GLU A 518 -19.32 -14.27 16.65
CA GLU A 518 -19.97 -15.55 16.32
C GLU A 518 -21.50 -15.47 16.46
N ALA A 519 -21.98 -14.88 17.55
CA ALA A 519 -23.41 -14.70 17.78
C ALA A 519 -24.07 -13.79 16.73
N LEU A 520 -23.38 -12.69 16.33
CA LEU A 520 -23.86 -11.81 15.27
C LEU A 520 -23.91 -12.50 13.91
N LEU A 521 -22.88 -13.28 13.56
CA LEU A 521 -22.85 -14.06 12.32
C LEU A 521 -23.92 -15.16 12.30
N ALA A 522 -24.16 -15.82 13.43
CA ALA A 522 -25.24 -16.80 13.56
C ALA A 522 -26.62 -16.13 13.43
N HIS A 523 -26.83 -14.99 14.07
CA HIS A 523 -28.07 -14.23 13.99
C HIS A 523 -28.33 -13.70 12.58
N GLN A 524 -27.30 -13.23 11.87
CA GLN A 524 -27.39 -12.82 10.47
C GLN A 524 -27.92 -13.97 9.59
N LYS A 525 -27.36 -15.18 9.72
CA LYS A 525 -27.83 -16.36 8.99
C LYS A 525 -29.29 -16.73 9.30
N GLU A 526 -29.70 -16.58 10.56
CA GLU A 526 -31.08 -16.84 10.96
C GLU A 526 -32.05 -15.78 10.39
N LEU A 527 -31.68 -14.50 10.42
CA LEU A 527 -32.46 -13.43 9.79
C LEU A 527 -32.59 -13.64 8.27
N GLU A 528 -31.51 -14.00 7.58
CA GLU A 528 -31.55 -14.33 6.14
C GLU A 528 -32.52 -15.48 5.85
N LYS A 529 -32.54 -16.51 6.71
CA LYS A 529 -33.50 -17.62 6.62
C LYS A 529 -34.93 -17.17 6.87
N GLN A 530 -35.18 -16.33 7.89
CA GLN A 530 -36.51 -15.81 8.20
C GLN A 530 -37.06 -14.93 7.07
N VAL A 531 -36.21 -14.07 6.48
CA VAL A 531 -36.56 -13.28 5.29
C VAL A 531 -36.99 -14.19 4.15
N LYS A 532 -36.25 -15.26 3.87
CA LYS A 532 -36.61 -16.22 2.81
C LYS A 532 -37.94 -16.93 3.08
N ILE A 533 -38.19 -17.36 4.32
CA ILE A 533 -39.46 -18.00 4.70
C ILE A 533 -40.63 -17.01 4.56
N ALA A 534 -40.45 -15.77 5.00
CA ALA A 534 -41.47 -14.73 4.87
C ALA A 534 -41.77 -14.41 3.40
N GLN A 535 -40.75 -14.28 2.56
CA GLN A 535 -40.90 -14.11 1.11
C GLN A 535 -41.66 -15.27 0.47
N GLN A 536 -41.33 -16.53 0.81
CA GLN A 536 -42.05 -17.70 0.31
C GLN A 536 -43.53 -17.72 0.74
N ARG A 537 -43.81 -17.38 2.00
CA ARG A 537 -45.19 -17.29 2.51
C ARG A 537 -45.99 -16.21 1.78
N ASN A 538 -45.40 -15.02 1.60
CA ASN A 538 -46.01 -13.92 0.85
C ASN A 538 -46.27 -14.32 -0.61
N ALA A 539 -45.32 -15.00 -1.25
CA ALA A 539 -45.48 -15.50 -2.60
C ALA A 539 -46.61 -16.53 -2.71
N SER A 540 -46.75 -17.43 -1.74
CA SER A 540 -47.85 -18.41 -1.68
C SER A 540 -49.22 -17.75 -1.48
N ASN A 541 -49.30 -16.68 -0.68
CA ASN A 541 -50.53 -15.90 -0.50
C ASN A 541 -50.91 -15.19 -1.80
N ALA A 542 -49.96 -14.47 -2.41
CA ALA A 542 -50.17 -13.80 -3.71
C ALA A 542 -50.58 -14.79 -4.81
N ALA A 543 -49.95 -15.97 -4.86
CA ALA A 543 -50.35 -17.04 -5.76
C ALA A 543 -51.81 -17.48 -5.55
N SER A 544 -52.26 -17.57 -4.29
CA SER A 544 -53.65 -17.94 -3.97
C SER A 544 -54.65 -16.89 -4.44
N GLU A 545 -54.32 -15.60 -4.31
CA GLU A 545 -55.14 -14.50 -4.84
C GLU A 545 -55.20 -14.51 -6.38
N LEU A 546 -54.07 -14.77 -7.03
CA LEU A 546 -53.97 -14.84 -8.49
C LEU A 546 -54.74 -16.02 -9.09
N LEU A 547 -54.85 -17.15 -8.39
CA LEU A 547 -55.70 -18.27 -8.82
C LEU A 547 -57.16 -17.83 -9.00
N GLY A 548 -57.67 -16.97 -8.11
CA GLY A 548 -59.01 -16.40 -8.23
C GLY A 548 -59.19 -15.44 -9.42
N ARG A 549 -58.09 -15.03 -10.05
CA ARG A 549 -58.08 -14.14 -11.24
C ARG A 549 -57.75 -14.89 -12.53
N ALA A 550 -57.68 -16.23 -12.49
CA ALA A 550 -57.47 -17.05 -13.66
C ALA A 550 -58.59 -16.83 -14.69
N GLN A 551 -58.21 -16.70 -15.95
CA GLN A 551 -59.12 -16.57 -17.09
C GLN A 551 -58.80 -17.63 -18.13
N THR A 552 -59.69 -17.82 -19.12
CA THR A 552 -59.43 -18.68 -20.27
C THR A 552 -59.34 -17.81 -21.52
N VAL A 553 -58.27 -17.98 -22.31
CA VAL A 553 -58.04 -17.29 -23.58
C VAL A 553 -57.85 -18.37 -24.64
N ASP A 554 -58.71 -18.40 -25.66
CA ASP A 554 -58.68 -19.39 -26.75
C ASP A 554 -58.56 -20.85 -26.29
N GLY A 555 -59.25 -21.17 -25.19
CA GLY A 555 -59.26 -22.51 -24.57
C GLY A 555 -58.05 -22.82 -23.67
N ILE A 556 -57.19 -21.84 -23.42
CA ILE A 556 -55.97 -21.96 -22.61
C ILE A 556 -56.15 -21.21 -21.29
N PRO A 557 -56.05 -21.87 -20.13
CA PRO A 557 -56.04 -21.20 -18.83
C PRO A 557 -54.85 -20.25 -18.72
N PHE A 558 -55.11 -19.01 -18.33
CA PHE A 558 -54.14 -17.94 -18.28
C PHE A 558 -54.25 -17.11 -16.99
N ILE A 559 -53.10 -16.80 -16.40
CA ILE A 559 -52.97 -15.80 -15.34
C ILE A 559 -51.98 -14.73 -15.81
N THR A 560 -52.40 -13.47 -15.73
CA THR A 560 -51.50 -12.33 -15.89
C THR A 560 -51.75 -11.28 -14.83
N HIS A 561 -50.68 -10.71 -14.29
CA HIS A 561 -50.80 -9.61 -13.33
C HIS A 561 -49.55 -8.73 -13.26
N ASN A 562 -49.78 -7.43 -13.07
CA ASN A 562 -48.77 -6.46 -12.64
C ASN A 562 -48.82 -6.40 -11.11
N LEU A 563 -47.75 -6.83 -10.46
CA LEU A 563 -47.62 -6.91 -9.01
C LEU A 563 -47.12 -5.60 -8.37
N GLY A 564 -46.94 -4.53 -9.15
CA GLY A 564 -46.47 -3.24 -8.64
C GLY A 564 -45.02 -3.34 -8.17
N ASP A 565 -44.76 -2.99 -6.90
CA ASP A 565 -43.42 -3.01 -6.30
C ASP A 565 -42.96 -4.45 -5.98
N ALA A 566 -42.40 -5.11 -6.98
CA ALA A 566 -42.01 -6.53 -6.93
C ALA A 566 -40.81 -6.82 -7.82
N ASP A 567 -39.78 -7.46 -7.24
CA ASP A 567 -38.59 -7.89 -7.96
C ASP A 567 -38.76 -9.26 -8.64
N GLY A 568 -37.83 -9.60 -9.54
CA GLY A 568 -37.90 -10.83 -10.32
C GLY A 568 -37.84 -12.12 -9.50
N ASP A 569 -37.24 -12.10 -8.30
CA ASP A 569 -37.16 -13.27 -7.45
C ASP A 569 -38.48 -13.52 -6.71
N PHE A 570 -39.15 -12.46 -6.27
CA PHE A 570 -40.51 -12.53 -5.75
C PHE A 570 -41.51 -12.98 -6.83
N LEU A 571 -41.41 -12.43 -8.05
CA LEU A 571 -42.22 -12.87 -9.19
C LEU A 571 -42.02 -14.35 -9.49
N GLN A 572 -40.77 -14.84 -9.48
CA GLN A 572 -40.51 -16.26 -9.68
C GLN A 572 -41.09 -17.09 -8.53
N ALA A 573 -40.93 -16.66 -7.28
CA ALA A 573 -41.47 -17.38 -6.14
C ALA A 573 -43.00 -17.53 -6.24
N ILE A 574 -43.72 -16.50 -6.72
CA ILE A 574 -45.16 -16.58 -7.00
C ILE A 574 -45.43 -17.58 -8.13
N ALA A 575 -44.71 -17.46 -9.25
CA ALA A 575 -44.87 -18.35 -10.39
C ALA A 575 -44.60 -19.81 -10.02
N ASP A 576 -43.63 -20.07 -9.14
CA ASP A 576 -43.31 -21.40 -8.62
C ASP A 576 -44.36 -21.90 -7.62
N ALA A 577 -44.91 -21.04 -6.77
CA ALA A 577 -46.02 -21.39 -5.87
C ALA A 577 -47.33 -21.70 -6.62
N LEU A 578 -47.50 -21.15 -7.83
CA LEU A 578 -48.60 -21.49 -8.74
C LEU A 578 -48.39 -22.85 -9.43
N LYS A 579 -47.15 -23.33 -9.56
CA LYS A 579 -46.87 -24.65 -10.15
C LYS A 579 -47.52 -25.74 -9.30
N GLY A 580 -48.28 -26.62 -9.95
CA GLY A 580 -49.04 -27.69 -9.29
C GLY A 580 -50.42 -27.28 -8.77
N ARG A 581 -50.70 -25.98 -8.61
CA ARG A 581 -52.03 -25.45 -8.28
C ARG A 581 -52.77 -24.91 -9.52
N PHE A 582 -52.02 -24.50 -10.54
CA PHE A 582 -52.53 -23.98 -11.79
C PHE A 582 -51.92 -24.74 -12.98
N LYS A 583 -52.79 -25.18 -13.91
CA LYS A 583 -52.40 -25.81 -15.18
C LYS A 583 -52.76 -24.88 -16.32
N GLY A 584 -51.82 -24.02 -16.71
CA GLY A 584 -51.98 -23.08 -17.81
C GLY A 584 -50.70 -22.31 -18.10
N VAL A 585 -50.87 -21.08 -18.59
CA VAL A 585 -49.81 -20.11 -18.80
C VAL A 585 -49.89 -19.03 -17.73
N VAL A 586 -48.77 -18.66 -17.11
CA VAL A 586 -48.69 -17.58 -16.13
C VAL A 586 -47.67 -16.56 -16.64
N VAL A 587 -48.03 -15.27 -16.65
CA VAL A 587 -47.12 -14.17 -17.00
C VAL A 587 -47.25 -13.07 -15.95
N LEU A 588 -46.19 -12.82 -15.20
CA LEU A 588 -46.18 -11.84 -14.11
C LEU A 588 -45.20 -10.72 -14.43
N GLY A 589 -45.56 -9.52 -14.02
CA GLY A 589 -44.73 -8.33 -14.13
C GLY A 589 -44.63 -7.58 -12.80
N GLY A 590 -43.52 -6.90 -12.58
CA GLY A 590 -43.30 -6.06 -11.39
C GLY A 590 -42.21 -5.03 -11.68
N VAL A 591 -42.13 -4.02 -10.83
CA VAL A 591 -41.14 -2.94 -10.88
C VAL A 591 -40.41 -2.92 -9.55
N ALA A 592 -39.08 -2.99 -9.55
CA ALA A 592 -38.26 -2.82 -8.36
C ALA A 592 -36.98 -2.07 -8.73
N ASN A 593 -36.52 -1.15 -7.88
CA ASN A 593 -35.31 -0.35 -8.12
C ASN A 593 -35.29 0.35 -9.50
N ASN A 594 -36.43 0.90 -9.93
CA ASN A 594 -36.64 1.52 -11.26
C ASN A 594 -36.37 0.59 -12.46
N ALA A 595 -36.43 -0.73 -12.26
CA ALA A 595 -36.32 -1.73 -13.31
C ALA A 595 -37.57 -2.62 -13.33
N VAL A 596 -38.02 -2.96 -14.53
CA VAL A 596 -39.10 -3.90 -14.76
C VAL A 596 -38.56 -5.32 -14.72
N ALA A 597 -39.24 -6.20 -13.99
CA ALA A 597 -39.04 -7.64 -14.02
C ALA A 597 -40.26 -8.34 -14.62
N LEU A 598 -40.01 -9.39 -15.40
CA LEU A 598 -41.02 -10.21 -16.08
C LEU A 598 -40.70 -11.69 -15.87
N VAL A 599 -41.71 -12.48 -15.54
CA VAL A 599 -41.61 -13.93 -15.40
C VAL A 599 -42.74 -14.59 -16.17
N ALA A 600 -42.44 -15.64 -16.92
CA ALA A 600 -43.44 -16.48 -17.56
C ALA A 600 -43.22 -17.95 -17.24
N THR A 601 -44.28 -18.66 -16.88
CA THR A 601 -44.27 -20.12 -16.73
C THR A 601 -45.38 -20.75 -17.57
N VAL A 602 -45.10 -21.92 -18.13
CA VAL A 602 -46.06 -22.70 -18.92
C VAL A 602 -46.08 -24.12 -18.39
N SER A 603 -47.26 -24.60 -18.00
CA SER A 603 -47.45 -25.98 -17.56
C SER A 603 -47.22 -27.00 -18.70
N PRO A 604 -46.77 -28.24 -18.39
CA PRO A 604 -46.35 -29.23 -19.39
C PRO A 604 -47.38 -29.51 -20.49
N GLU A 605 -48.67 -29.45 -20.15
CA GLU A 605 -49.78 -29.70 -21.08
C GLU A 605 -49.85 -28.69 -22.23
N TYR A 606 -49.32 -27.48 -22.04
CA TYR A 606 -49.38 -26.39 -23.01
C TYR A 606 -48.02 -26.06 -23.64
N THR A 607 -46.91 -26.60 -23.10
CA THR A 607 -45.54 -26.25 -23.50
C THR A 607 -45.21 -26.56 -24.98
N ALA A 608 -45.91 -27.55 -25.57
CA ALA A 608 -45.75 -27.90 -26.99
C ALA A 608 -46.32 -26.83 -27.93
N LYS A 609 -47.36 -26.10 -27.51
CA LYS A 609 -48.02 -25.05 -28.29
C LYS A 609 -47.49 -23.66 -27.93
N ILE A 610 -47.24 -23.42 -26.66
CA ILE A 610 -46.84 -22.12 -26.11
C ILE A 610 -45.54 -22.29 -25.32
N GLN A 611 -44.57 -21.41 -25.56
CA GLN A 611 -43.27 -21.46 -24.88
C GLN A 611 -43.03 -20.19 -24.06
N ALA A 612 -42.74 -20.34 -22.77
CA ALA A 612 -42.44 -19.23 -21.85
C ALA A 612 -41.31 -18.34 -22.40
N GLY A 613 -40.24 -18.96 -22.91
CA GLY A 613 -39.12 -18.24 -23.56
C GLY A 613 -39.56 -17.32 -24.70
N LYS A 614 -40.48 -17.77 -25.56
CA LYS A 614 -40.98 -16.97 -26.69
C LYS A 614 -41.89 -15.83 -26.25
N ILE A 615 -42.70 -16.04 -25.22
CA ILE A 615 -43.51 -14.97 -24.60
C ILE A 615 -42.57 -13.88 -24.11
N ILE A 616 -41.60 -14.23 -23.26
CA ILE A 616 -40.65 -13.26 -22.69
C ILE A 616 -39.86 -12.52 -23.77
N GLN A 617 -39.36 -13.23 -24.78
CA GLN A 617 -38.64 -12.60 -25.90
C GLN A 617 -39.48 -11.57 -26.66
N SER A 618 -40.81 -11.72 -26.65
CA SER A 618 -41.73 -10.83 -27.33
C SER A 618 -42.15 -9.64 -26.47
N ILE A 619 -42.26 -9.81 -25.15
CA ILE A 619 -42.75 -8.76 -24.25
C ILE A 619 -41.63 -7.96 -23.56
N ALA A 620 -40.44 -8.53 -23.37
CA ALA A 620 -39.31 -7.81 -22.76
C ALA A 620 -38.83 -6.60 -23.59
N PRO A 621 -38.83 -6.62 -24.93
CA PRO A 621 -38.50 -5.43 -25.74
C PRO A 621 -39.46 -4.26 -25.54
N ILE A 622 -40.74 -4.52 -25.21
CA ILE A 622 -41.76 -3.48 -24.99
C ILE A 622 -41.39 -2.62 -23.78
N VAL A 623 -40.88 -3.25 -22.72
CA VAL A 623 -40.39 -2.56 -21.52
C VAL A 623 -38.93 -2.09 -21.66
N GLY A 624 -38.40 -2.03 -22.90
CA GLY A 624 -37.06 -1.53 -23.18
C GLY A 624 -35.94 -2.45 -22.71
N GLY A 625 -36.15 -3.76 -22.76
CA GLY A 625 -35.12 -4.73 -22.38
C GLY A 625 -35.17 -6.04 -23.13
N LYS A 626 -34.71 -7.11 -22.47
CA LYS A 626 -34.52 -8.42 -23.07
C LYS A 626 -34.81 -9.51 -22.06
N GLY A 627 -35.06 -10.72 -22.55
CA GLY A 627 -35.24 -11.87 -21.70
C GLY A 627 -35.20 -13.16 -22.51
N GLY A 628 -35.29 -14.27 -21.79
CA GLY A 628 -35.26 -15.60 -22.37
C GLY A 628 -35.39 -16.67 -21.29
N GLY A 629 -35.41 -17.91 -21.73
CA GLY A 629 -35.52 -19.04 -20.82
C GLY A 629 -35.94 -20.31 -21.53
N LYS A 630 -36.28 -21.31 -20.73
CA LYS A 630 -36.75 -22.60 -21.19
C LYS A 630 -38.20 -22.51 -21.67
N PRO A 631 -38.69 -23.51 -22.42
CA PRO A 631 -40.10 -23.56 -22.85
C PRO A 631 -41.12 -23.49 -21.69
N ASP A 632 -40.78 -24.00 -20.51
CA ASP A 632 -41.63 -24.10 -19.33
C ASP A 632 -41.45 -22.94 -18.33
N ASN A 633 -40.31 -22.24 -18.38
CA ASN A 633 -40.00 -21.12 -17.47
C ASN A 633 -39.01 -20.14 -18.10
N ALA A 634 -39.33 -18.85 -18.07
CA ALA A 634 -38.49 -17.79 -18.60
C ALA A 634 -38.59 -16.50 -17.80
N ARG A 635 -37.51 -15.70 -17.86
CA ARG A 635 -37.43 -14.40 -17.20
C ARG A 635 -36.92 -13.34 -18.16
N GLY A 636 -37.39 -12.12 -17.97
CA GLY A 636 -36.92 -10.94 -18.67
C GLY A 636 -37.04 -9.70 -17.81
N GLY A 637 -36.66 -8.58 -18.38
CA GLY A 637 -36.80 -7.29 -17.73
C GLY A 637 -36.43 -6.15 -18.65
N GLY A 638 -36.61 -4.93 -18.16
CA GLY A 638 -36.35 -3.70 -18.89
C GLY A 638 -36.38 -2.47 -17.98
N LYS A 639 -36.35 -1.27 -18.56
CA LYS A 639 -36.28 -0.01 -17.82
C LYS A 639 -37.56 0.84 -17.91
N GLU A 640 -38.45 0.51 -18.85
CA GLU A 640 -39.65 1.31 -19.13
C GLU A 640 -40.85 0.82 -18.31
N ALA A 641 -40.92 1.23 -17.04
CA ALA A 641 -41.99 0.83 -16.11
C ALA A 641 -43.39 1.23 -16.60
N SER A 642 -43.52 2.35 -17.30
CA SER A 642 -44.78 2.83 -17.87
C SER A 642 -45.37 1.90 -18.94
N LYS A 643 -44.56 1.00 -19.51
CA LYS A 643 -44.97 0.04 -20.55
C LYS A 643 -45.23 -1.37 -20.02
N LEU A 644 -45.19 -1.57 -18.71
CA LEU A 644 -45.38 -2.89 -18.10
C LEU A 644 -46.75 -3.48 -18.43
N ASP A 645 -47.83 -2.68 -18.28
CA ASP A 645 -49.18 -3.15 -18.58
C ASP A 645 -49.37 -3.44 -20.07
N GLU A 646 -48.72 -2.66 -20.96
CA GLU A 646 -48.68 -2.92 -22.40
C GLU A 646 -48.02 -4.28 -22.71
N ALA A 647 -46.88 -4.55 -22.07
CA ALA A 647 -46.16 -5.82 -22.23
C ALA A 647 -46.98 -7.03 -21.74
N LEU A 648 -47.69 -6.91 -20.62
CA LEU A 648 -48.57 -7.95 -20.10
C LEU A 648 -49.81 -8.16 -21.00
N ALA A 649 -50.37 -7.09 -21.55
CA ALA A 649 -51.45 -7.18 -22.54
C ALA A 649 -50.98 -7.88 -23.82
N LYS A 650 -49.75 -7.61 -24.28
CA LYS A 650 -49.16 -8.31 -25.42
C LYS A 650 -49.05 -9.81 -25.16
N ALA A 651 -48.64 -10.23 -23.96
CA ALA A 651 -48.56 -11.64 -23.59
C ALA A 651 -49.90 -12.37 -23.77
N LYS A 652 -51.02 -11.70 -23.41
CA LYS A 652 -52.37 -12.25 -23.59
C LYS A 652 -52.72 -12.51 -25.06
N SER A 653 -52.25 -11.66 -25.98
CA SER A 653 -52.48 -11.82 -27.44
C SER A 653 -51.65 -12.91 -28.11
N MET A 654 -50.76 -13.56 -27.36
CA MET A 654 -49.86 -14.62 -27.86
C MET A 654 -50.31 -16.03 -27.48
N LEU A 655 -51.40 -16.13 -26.71
CA LEU A 655 -52.09 -17.39 -26.40
C LEU A 655 -53.06 -17.68 -27.53
#